data_AF-F7RQP7-F1
#
_entry.id   AF-F7RQP7-F1
#
_cell.length_a   1.000
_cell.length_b   1.000
_cell.length_c   1.000
_cell.angle_alpha   90.00
_cell.angle_beta   90.00
_cell.angle_gamma   90.00
#
_symmetry.space_group_name_H-M   'P 1'
#
loop_
_entity.id
_entity.type
_entity.pdbx_description
1 polymer ?
#
loop_
_entity_poly.entity_id
_entity_poly.type
_entity_poly.pdbx_seq_one_letter_code
_entity_poly.pdbx_strand_id
1 'polypeptide(L)'
;MRLFLLSIVLFSYSTIADSYSSLFEARRGWLNERNILDSAIKENGQPKYVNSLIAAESPYLLSHSLQPVNWLQWQASFEQAFASENKLIFISIGYATCHWCHVMAQESFNSEAVAAILNRHFVSIKVDREQWPLVDNRYKLALELVKGEAGWPINVILTPQGKVIWVDSYLPESQFVKVISALSQRWQTSPKSLLAVADSISAQLASPLNSVSSNHLEPNIVIRELNAKRLNTLADEARRSGPRFLREYWLLGLLEQYLTYGDERIIDVVTQHVDTILLSPTYDAIEGGFHRYAVDGLWQQPHFEKMLYTQAFMIKVLARLYLITAKPQYLAAMEQTINWVDSFLYQPYGRSSAMSAISDGGEGSYYRFNETDQPLLSDGGFNFYANSQPSLVALANLDMDWRDNQLHQKLVVLRHQNVTPLVDEKIIVSWNAMYIDALVDAYQVTNNEQFLATASDIADQLWQKARHNNKLHRIVFQGRASIEATSEDYGWFAKALLNLSLYQTTYQSHLVQQTSAEHANRFSIRERAVWLLDALIQDYRFETLQELSNDGELPSAYSSVYQAMALGHRNLGSKEYRTIANQLIKNHSSKSDDIEGNYSFWAAVAQQTYSPVLRASYFAKGHGKVSLVRRGDHLEVKLDLEPGWHVNANPSADEKLIATEVEVVGDTAVFEIDYPSPQLRQLGFSQSLLKLYDDQTSILLRSTSTSSVNISGPIKVKVRLQACSDKLCLLPETIILLL
;
A
#
# COMPACT_ATOMS: atom_id res chain seq x y z
N MET A 1 36.55 20.08 -1.87
CA MET A 1 35.26 19.54 -1.39
C MET A 1 35.05 18.04 -1.66
N ARG A 2 35.70 17.39 -2.65
CA ARG A 2 35.62 15.93 -2.87
C ARG A 2 36.49 15.04 -1.96
N LEU A 3 37.38 15.62 -1.15
CA LEU A 3 38.26 14.91 -0.21
C LEU A 3 37.87 15.09 1.27
N PHE A 4 36.88 15.94 1.56
CA PHE A 4 36.50 16.31 2.94
C PHE A 4 35.40 15.41 3.53
N LEU A 5 34.70 14.65 2.69
CA LEU A 5 33.70 13.64 3.12
C LEU A 5 34.33 12.27 3.41
N LEU A 6 35.53 11.99 2.87
CA LEU A 6 36.27 10.75 3.13
C LEU A 6 37.08 10.78 4.44
N SER A 7 37.26 11.95 5.05
CA SER A 7 38.00 12.08 6.31
C SER A 7 37.23 11.48 7.49
N ILE A 8 35.90 11.34 7.40
CA ILE A 8 35.07 10.84 8.49
C ILE A 8 35.22 9.32 8.70
N VAL A 9 35.78 8.59 7.74
CA VAL A 9 36.02 7.14 7.86
C VAL A 9 37.39 6.81 8.50
N LEU A 10 38.25 7.82 8.71
CA LEU A 10 39.62 7.64 9.25
C LEU A 10 39.95 8.55 10.44
N PHE A 11 38.94 9.04 11.17
CA PHE A 11 39.18 9.61 12.51
C PHE A 11 39.12 8.50 13.56
N SER A 12 40.24 8.30 14.26
CA SER A 12 40.45 7.55 15.50
C SER A 12 39.29 6.64 15.96
N TYR A 13 39.50 5.32 15.90
CA TYR A 13 38.60 4.29 16.45
C TYR A 13 38.04 4.61 17.86
N SER A 14 38.72 5.42 18.67
CA SER A 14 38.26 5.87 19.99
C SER A 14 37.04 6.79 19.95
N THR A 15 36.94 7.75 19.00
CA THR A 15 35.82 8.71 18.96
C THR A 15 34.53 8.14 18.35
N ILE A 16 34.65 7.07 17.55
CA ILE A 16 33.50 6.34 16.98
C ILE A 16 32.96 5.32 18.00
N ALA A 17 33.85 4.69 18.78
CA ALA A 17 33.43 3.78 19.85
C ALA A 17 32.63 4.50 20.95
N ASP A 18 33.05 5.73 21.32
CA ASP A 18 32.32 6.56 22.29
C ASP A 18 30.92 6.97 21.78
N SER A 19 30.75 7.17 20.47
CA SER A 19 29.44 7.54 19.89
C SER A 19 28.46 6.37 19.84
N TYR A 20 28.92 5.16 19.52
CA TYR A 20 28.07 3.97 19.52
C TYR A 20 27.69 3.50 20.92
N SER A 21 28.54 3.72 21.93
CA SER A 21 28.19 3.40 23.32
C SER A 21 26.97 4.21 23.80
N SER A 22 26.93 5.53 23.52
CA SER A 22 25.77 6.36 23.89
C SER A 22 24.49 5.96 23.16
N LEU A 23 24.57 5.64 21.86
CA LEU A 23 23.44 5.15 21.08
C LEU A 23 22.96 3.77 21.54
N PHE A 24 23.89 2.90 21.92
CA PHE A 24 23.57 1.60 22.50
C PHE A 24 22.78 1.76 23.80
N GLU A 25 23.24 2.59 24.74
CA GLU A 25 22.50 2.82 25.99
C GLU A 25 21.13 3.45 25.73
N ALA A 26 21.01 4.38 24.77
CA ALA A 26 19.72 4.94 24.38
C ALA A 26 18.75 3.91 23.78
N ARG A 27 19.26 2.84 23.15
CA ARG A 27 18.47 1.77 22.53
C ARG A 27 18.41 0.49 23.37
N ARG A 28 19.07 0.44 24.52
CA ARG A 28 19.23 -0.78 25.31
C ARG A 28 17.90 -1.40 25.73
N GLY A 29 16.93 -0.57 26.14
CA GLY A 29 15.58 -1.02 26.47
C GLY A 29 14.92 -1.73 25.27
N TRP A 30 14.94 -1.08 24.10
CA TRP A 30 14.38 -1.63 22.86
C TRP A 30 15.05 -2.94 22.42
N LEU A 31 16.38 -3.03 22.57
CA LEU A 31 17.15 -4.26 22.27
C LEU A 31 16.81 -5.39 23.25
N ASN A 32 16.56 -5.06 24.52
CA ASN A 32 16.19 -6.02 25.55
C ASN A 32 14.79 -6.60 25.32
N GLU A 33 13.81 -5.74 25.05
CA GLU A 33 12.41 -6.14 24.77
C GLU A 33 12.27 -7.12 23.60
N ARG A 34 13.27 -7.14 22.71
CA ARG A 34 13.30 -8.01 21.51
C ARG A 34 14.29 -9.17 21.62
N ASN A 35 14.83 -9.43 22.82
CA ASN A 35 15.79 -10.50 23.09
C ASN A 35 17.07 -10.42 22.22
N ILE A 36 17.41 -9.24 21.69
CA ILE A 36 18.61 -9.04 20.87
C ILE A 36 19.86 -9.04 21.77
N LEU A 37 19.76 -8.50 22.98
CA LEU A 37 20.85 -8.54 23.96
C LEU A 37 21.22 -9.97 24.38
N ASP A 38 20.26 -10.88 24.42
CA ASP A 38 20.49 -12.26 24.86
C ASP A 38 21.12 -13.14 23.81
N SER A 39 20.88 -12.85 22.53
CA SER A 39 21.53 -13.52 21.40
C SER A 39 22.91 -12.95 21.05
N ALA A 40 23.29 -11.80 21.63
CA ALA A 40 24.59 -11.18 21.38
C ALA A 40 25.74 -11.97 22.01
N ILE A 41 26.91 -11.96 21.35
CA ILE A 41 28.16 -12.44 21.97
C ILE A 41 28.52 -11.50 23.12
N LYS A 42 28.66 -12.03 24.33
CA LYS A 42 28.94 -11.23 25.54
C LYS A 42 30.41 -11.36 25.97
N GLU A 43 30.99 -10.24 26.40
CA GLU A 43 32.27 -10.17 27.11
C GLU A 43 32.04 -9.42 28.43
N ASN A 44 32.39 -10.04 29.56
CA ASN A 44 32.10 -9.50 30.91
C ASN A 44 30.63 -9.11 31.15
N GLY A 45 29.69 -9.85 30.54
CA GLY A 45 28.25 -9.61 30.68
C GLY A 45 27.69 -8.47 29.83
N GLN A 46 28.50 -7.80 29.00
CA GLN A 46 28.07 -6.79 28.04
C GLN A 46 28.22 -7.31 26.61
N PRO A 47 27.46 -6.82 25.63
CA PRO A 47 27.69 -7.14 24.22
C PRO A 47 29.14 -6.81 23.83
N LYS A 48 29.85 -7.80 23.29
CA LYS A 48 31.24 -7.68 22.82
C LYS A 48 31.35 -6.78 21.59
N TYR A 49 30.28 -6.71 20.79
CA TYR A 49 30.25 -5.98 19.53
C TYR A 49 29.07 -4.99 19.50
N VAL A 50 29.36 -3.80 18.97
CA VAL A 50 28.36 -2.82 18.55
C VAL A 50 28.86 -2.23 17.22
N ASN A 51 28.08 -2.39 16.16
CA ASN A 51 28.40 -1.86 14.83
C ASN A 51 27.53 -0.65 14.46
N SER A 52 27.75 -0.09 13.26
CA SER A 52 27.11 1.18 12.86
C SER A 52 25.58 1.12 12.75
N LEU A 53 25.01 -0.09 12.64
CA LEU A 53 23.55 -0.26 12.56
C LEU A 53 22.83 0.12 13.85
N ILE A 54 23.54 0.31 14.98
CA ILE A 54 22.93 0.87 16.20
C ILE A 54 22.32 2.28 15.98
N ALA A 55 22.72 2.98 14.91
CA ALA A 55 22.15 4.25 14.52
C ALA A 55 20.94 4.13 13.58
N ALA A 56 20.61 2.94 13.08
CA ALA A 56 19.62 2.77 12.02
C ALA A 56 18.18 3.06 12.47
N GLU A 57 17.35 3.55 11.55
CA GLU A 57 15.92 3.78 11.77
C GLU A 57 15.07 2.63 11.21
N SER A 58 15.52 1.40 11.46
CA SER A 58 14.85 0.16 11.05
C SER A 58 15.02 -0.92 12.12
N PRO A 59 13.93 -1.53 12.61
CA PRO A 59 13.97 -2.71 13.47
C PRO A 59 14.83 -3.83 12.91
N TYR A 60 14.71 -4.09 11.59
CA TYR A 60 15.51 -5.10 10.91
C TYR A 60 17.00 -4.78 11.04
N LEU A 61 17.43 -3.59 10.64
CA LEU A 61 18.84 -3.21 10.72
C LEU A 61 19.36 -3.20 12.17
N LEU A 62 18.56 -2.71 13.12
CA LEU A 62 18.91 -2.68 14.54
C LEU A 62 19.10 -4.08 15.13
N SER A 63 18.35 -5.08 14.66
CA SER A 63 18.52 -6.48 15.09
C SER A 63 19.91 -7.04 14.77
N HIS A 64 20.61 -6.44 13.79
CA HIS A 64 21.97 -6.81 13.42
C HIS A 64 23.05 -5.94 14.09
N SER A 65 22.69 -4.99 14.96
CA SER A 65 23.62 -3.99 15.51
C SER A 65 24.66 -4.55 16.48
N LEU A 66 24.42 -5.73 17.06
CA LEU A 66 25.32 -6.40 18.02
C LEU A 66 26.12 -7.56 17.41
N GLN A 67 26.10 -7.69 16.09
CA GLN A 67 26.84 -8.73 15.37
C GLN A 67 28.31 -8.34 15.17
N PRO A 68 29.23 -9.33 15.11
CA PRO A 68 30.66 -9.08 14.91
C PRO A 68 31.03 -8.53 13.52
N VAL A 69 30.11 -8.61 12.54
CA VAL A 69 30.30 -8.02 11.22
C VAL A 69 30.22 -6.50 11.31
N ASN A 70 31.16 -5.80 10.66
CA ASN A 70 31.20 -4.33 10.57
C ASN A 70 30.18 -3.84 9.54
N TRP A 71 28.90 -4.03 9.86
CA TRP A 71 27.80 -3.63 9.00
C TRP A 71 27.72 -2.13 8.82
N LEU A 72 27.47 -1.71 7.58
CA LEU A 72 26.99 -0.39 7.20
C LEU A 72 25.54 -0.49 6.74
N GLN A 73 24.70 0.49 7.08
CA GLN A 73 23.38 0.62 6.46
C GLN A 73 23.53 1.17 5.05
N TRP A 74 22.72 0.71 4.09
CA TRP A 74 22.71 1.32 2.75
C TRP A 74 22.38 2.81 2.79
N GLN A 75 23.06 3.58 1.94
CA GLN A 75 22.80 4.98 1.69
C GLN A 75 22.85 5.24 0.18
N ALA A 76 22.02 6.15 -0.32
CA ALA A 76 22.03 6.54 -1.74
C ALA A 76 23.40 7.06 -2.22
N SER A 77 24.19 7.67 -1.33
CA SER A 77 25.56 8.12 -1.61
C SER A 77 26.53 6.97 -1.94
N PHE A 78 26.25 5.74 -1.51
CA PHE A 78 27.13 4.60 -1.74
C PHE A 78 27.26 4.26 -3.22
N GLU A 79 26.21 4.45 -4.01
CA GLU A 79 26.27 4.24 -5.46
C GLU A 79 27.37 5.06 -6.15
N GLN A 80 27.69 6.23 -5.57
CA GLN A 80 28.75 7.11 -6.08
C GLN A 80 30.09 6.89 -5.36
N ALA A 81 30.07 6.38 -4.13
CA ALA A 81 31.24 6.26 -3.26
C ALA A 81 32.00 4.93 -3.37
N PHE A 82 31.41 3.89 -3.98
CA PHE A 82 32.00 2.55 -4.10
C PHE A 82 33.46 2.55 -4.62
N ALA A 83 33.81 3.50 -5.49
CA ALA A 83 35.10 3.56 -6.17
C ALA A 83 36.33 3.90 -5.29
N SER A 84 36.14 4.20 -3.99
CA SER A 84 37.22 4.72 -3.13
C SER A 84 37.97 3.66 -2.30
N GLU A 85 37.39 2.47 -2.11
CA GLU A 85 38.03 1.36 -1.38
C GLU A 85 38.24 0.17 -2.33
N ASN A 86 39.48 -0.31 -2.52
CA ASN A 86 39.77 -1.44 -3.43
C ASN A 86 39.29 -2.82 -2.90
N LYS A 87 38.25 -2.84 -2.06
CA LYS A 87 37.62 -4.03 -1.46
C LYS A 87 36.36 -4.39 -2.23
N LEU A 88 36.04 -5.68 -2.26
CA LEU A 88 34.73 -6.13 -2.73
C LEU A 88 33.63 -5.60 -1.81
N ILE A 89 32.41 -5.47 -2.30
CA ILE A 89 31.26 -5.05 -1.51
C ILE A 89 30.36 -6.26 -1.32
N PHE A 90 29.99 -6.56 -0.09
CA PHE A 90 28.99 -7.57 0.23
C PHE A 90 27.71 -6.87 0.66
N ILE A 91 26.60 -7.12 -0.04
CA ILE A 91 25.28 -6.59 0.28
C ILE A 91 24.39 -7.75 0.72
N SER A 92 23.72 -7.61 1.87
CA SER A 92 22.68 -8.54 2.33
C SER A 92 21.36 -7.79 2.54
N ILE A 93 20.32 -8.21 1.83
CA ILE A 93 19.01 -7.54 1.76
C ILE A 93 17.96 -8.43 2.44
N GLY A 94 17.16 -7.85 3.32
CA GLY A 94 16.03 -8.52 3.98
C GLY A 94 15.09 -7.52 4.66
N TYR A 95 14.26 -8.00 5.58
CA TYR A 95 13.27 -7.21 6.33
C TYR A 95 12.91 -7.94 7.63
N ALA A 96 12.26 -7.24 8.57
CA ALA A 96 12.17 -7.68 9.96
C ALA A 96 11.33 -8.95 10.17
N THR A 97 10.37 -9.22 9.29
CA THR A 97 9.44 -10.35 9.43
C THR A 97 9.92 -11.61 8.69
N CYS A 98 10.93 -11.48 7.83
CA CYS A 98 11.50 -12.55 7.00
C CYS A 98 12.17 -13.67 7.81
N HIS A 99 11.61 -14.88 7.76
CA HIS A 99 12.15 -16.05 8.47
C HIS A 99 13.60 -16.40 8.06
N TRP A 100 13.86 -16.62 6.77
CA TRP A 100 15.19 -17.04 6.29
C TRP A 100 16.27 -15.97 6.51
N CYS A 101 15.87 -14.71 6.65
CA CYS A 101 16.77 -13.62 6.98
C CYS A 101 17.31 -13.78 8.41
N HIS A 102 16.45 -14.17 9.36
CA HIS A 102 16.84 -14.44 10.76
C HIS A 102 17.68 -15.70 10.89
N VAL A 103 17.33 -16.78 10.18
CA VAL A 103 18.12 -18.02 10.18
C VAL A 103 19.55 -17.75 9.72
N MET A 104 19.73 -17.08 8.58
CA MET A 104 21.06 -16.73 8.08
C MET A 104 21.81 -15.79 9.04
N ALA A 105 21.10 -14.88 9.71
CA ALA A 105 21.69 -13.98 10.69
C ALA A 105 22.29 -14.72 11.87
N GLN A 106 21.54 -15.70 12.39
CA GLN A 106 21.93 -16.49 13.54
C GLN A 106 23.08 -17.45 13.21
N GLU A 107 23.01 -18.14 12.07
CA GLU A 107 24.04 -19.11 11.68
C GLU A 107 25.32 -18.45 11.17
N SER A 108 25.20 -17.45 10.29
CA SER A 108 26.35 -16.90 9.57
C SER A 108 26.83 -15.57 10.12
N PHE A 109 25.94 -14.61 10.35
CA PHE A 109 26.36 -13.24 10.69
C PHE A 109 26.75 -13.07 12.17
N ASN A 110 26.36 -14.00 13.05
CA ASN A 110 26.85 -14.08 14.43
C ASN A 110 28.20 -14.82 14.57
N SER A 111 28.70 -15.46 13.52
CA SER A 111 29.97 -16.22 13.57
C SER A 111 31.18 -15.27 13.51
N GLU A 112 32.02 -15.28 14.55
CA GLU A 112 33.28 -14.50 14.56
C GLU A 112 34.22 -14.90 13.41
N ALA A 113 34.19 -16.16 12.99
CA ALA A 113 34.98 -16.66 11.87
C ALA A 113 34.52 -16.08 10.52
N VAL A 114 33.20 -16.04 10.29
CA VAL A 114 32.60 -15.39 9.11
C VAL A 114 32.90 -13.89 9.13
N ALA A 115 32.69 -13.23 10.28
CA ALA A 115 32.94 -11.81 10.44
C ALA A 115 34.41 -11.43 10.20
N ALA A 116 35.37 -12.26 10.62
CA ALA A 116 36.78 -12.03 10.35
C ALA A 116 37.10 -11.98 8.84
N ILE A 117 36.46 -12.83 8.03
CA ILE A 117 36.64 -12.83 6.57
C ILE A 117 35.98 -11.59 5.96
N LEU A 118 34.73 -11.31 6.33
CA LEU A 118 33.97 -10.15 5.84
C LEU A 118 34.68 -8.83 6.16
N ASN A 119 35.00 -8.59 7.43
CA ASN A 119 35.61 -7.34 7.89
C ASN A 119 36.98 -7.09 7.26
N ARG A 120 37.73 -8.16 6.93
CA ARG A 120 39.04 -8.05 6.29
C ARG A 120 38.95 -7.72 4.80
N HIS A 121 38.04 -8.35 4.08
CA HIS A 121 38.07 -8.38 2.61
C HIS A 121 36.93 -7.64 1.93
N PHE A 122 35.87 -7.31 2.66
CA PHE A 122 34.64 -6.74 2.12
C PHE A 122 34.26 -5.43 2.84
N VAL A 123 33.54 -4.58 2.12
CA VAL A 123 32.66 -3.57 2.72
C VAL A 123 31.28 -4.22 2.85
N SER A 124 30.83 -4.49 4.07
CA SER A 124 29.58 -5.21 4.32
C SER A 124 28.43 -4.23 4.55
N ILE A 125 27.43 -4.28 3.68
CA ILE A 125 26.27 -3.41 3.68
C ILE A 125 25.01 -4.24 3.95
N LYS A 126 24.20 -3.80 4.90
CA LYS A 126 22.90 -4.37 5.23
C LYS A 126 21.79 -3.47 4.71
N VAL A 127 20.78 -4.05 4.08
CA VAL A 127 19.68 -3.32 3.45
C VAL A 127 18.36 -3.84 3.98
N ASP A 128 17.53 -2.93 4.48
CA ASP A 128 16.12 -3.18 4.69
C ASP A 128 15.38 -2.88 3.37
N ARG A 129 14.75 -3.90 2.77
CA ARG A 129 14.04 -3.74 1.50
C ARG A 129 12.86 -2.80 1.58
N GLU A 130 12.23 -2.68 2.75
CA GLU A 130 11.06 -1.81 2.94
C GLU A 130 11.47 -0.33 2.93
N GLN A 131 12.69 -0.07 3.38
CA GLN A 131 13.36 1.22 3.32
C GLN A 131 13.88 1.55 1.91
N TRP A 132 14.40 0.55 1.20
CA TRP A 132 15.06 0.70 -0.09
C TRP A 132 14.53 -0.28 -1.17
N PRO A 133 13.25 -0.19 -1.56
CA PRO A 133 12.61 -1.16 -2.46
C PRO A 133 13.24 -1.18 -3.87
N LEU A 134 13.82 -0.06 -4.32
CA LEU A 134 14.50 0.00 -5.62
C LEU A 134 15.81 -0.78 -5.63
N VAL A 135 16.54 -0.73 -4.51
CA VAL A 135 17.76 -1.51 -4.32
C VAL A 135 17.42 -3.00 -4.27
N ASP A 136 16.36 -3.35 -3.54
CA ASP A 136 15.81 -4.70 -3.49
C ASP A 136 15.45 -5.23 -4.89
N ASN A 137 14.61 -4.50 -5.63
CA ASN A 137 14.18 -4.91 -6.97
C ASN A 137 15.35 -5.10 -7.94
N ARG A 138 16.34 -4.19 -7.93
CA ARG A 138 17.53 -4.29 -8.78
C ARG A 138 18.26 -5.62 -8.57
N TYR A 139 18.45 -6.03 -7.33
CA TYR A 139 19.19 -7.24 -7.02
C TYR A 139 18.33 -8.50 -7.04
N LYS A 140 17.02 -8.37 -6.82
CA LYS A 140 16.05 -9.44 -7.07
C LYS A 140 16.04 -9.83 -8.53
N LEU A 141 15.98 -8.87 -9.45
CA LEU A 141 16.08 -9.13 -10.90
C LEU A 141 17.39 -9.81 -11.26
N ALA A 142 18.51 -9.38 -10.68
CA ALA A 142 19.80 -10.04 -10.88
C ALA A 142 19.79 -11.50 -10.37
N LEU A 143 19.15 -11.77 -9.23
CA LEU A 143 19.00 -13.11 -8.68
C LEU A 143 18.14 -13.99 -9.61
N GLU A 144 16.98 -13.51 -10.05
CA GLU A 144 16.10 -14.23 -10.98
C GLU A 144 16.81 -14.55 -12.30
N LEU A 145 17.57 -13.60 -12.86
CA LEU A 145 18.31 -13.82 -14.09
C LEU A 145 19.42 -14.88 -13.94
N VAL A 146 20.09 -14.91 -12.79
CA VAL A 146 21.22 -15.82 -12.54
C VAL A 146 20.75 -17.20 -12.09
N LYS A 147 19.63 -17.30 -11.35
CA LYS A 147 19.18 -18.53 -10.69
C LYS A 147 17.85 -19.08 -11.21
N GLY A 148 17.07 -18.28 -11.93
CA GLY A 148 15.72 -18.64 -12.42
C GLY A 148 14.59 -18.38 -11.40
N GLU A 149 14.94 -18.16 -10.14
CA GLU A 149 14.00 -17.85 -9.05
C GLU A 149 14.61 -16.78 -8.14
N ALA A 150 13.77 -16.10 -7.36
CA ALA A 150 14.23 -15.20 -6.31
C ALA A 150 13.46 -15.37 -5.00
N GLY A 151 14.22 -15.29 -3.91
CA GLY A 151 13.70 -15.30 -2.54
C GLY A 151 14.66 -14.55 -1.61
N TRP A 152 14.11 -14.05 -0.50
CA TRP A 152 14.89 -13.38 0.53
C TRP A 152 15.44 -14.37 1.56
N PRO A 153 16.61 -14.10 2.18
CA PRO A 153 17.46 -12.92 1.98
C PRO A 153 18.17 -12.92 0.62
N ILE A 154 18.44 -11.74 0.06
CA ILE A 154 19.23 -11.60 -1.16
C ILE A 154 20.66 -11.21 -0.77
N ASN A 155 21.63 -12.02 -1.18
CA ASN A 155 23.04 -11.80 -0.90
C ASN A 155 23.77 -11.52 -2.21
N VAL A 156 24.47 -10.39 -2.28
CA VAL A 156 25.13 -9.90 -3.51
C VAL A 156 26.57 -9.55 -3.19
N ILE A 157 27.48 -9.90 -4.09
CA ILE A 157 28.86 -9.41 -4.05
C ILE A 157 29.12 -8.56 -5.29
N LEU A 158 29.62 -7.35 -5.06
CA LEU A 158 29.98 -6.39 -6.10
C LEU A 158 31.49 -6.16 -6.15
N THR A 159 31.97 -5.76 -7.33
CA THR A 159 33.27 -5.11 -7.46
C THR A 159 33.27 -3.74 -6.76
N PRO A 160 34.44 -3.12 -6.50
CA PRO A 160 34.50 -1.75 -6.00
C PRO A 160 33.83 -0.71 -6.92
N GLN A 161 33.52 -1.06 -8.17
CA GLN A 161 32.80 -0.18 -9.09
C GLN A 161 31.28 -0.43 -9.08
N GLY A 162 30.78 -1.26 -8.16
CA GLY A 162 29.36 -1.58 -8.01
C GLY A 162 28.82 -2.60 -9.03
N LYS A 163 29.69 -3.33 -9.75
CA LYS A 163 29.26 -4.36 -10.70
C LYS A 163 29.03 -5.70 -9.99
N VAL A 164 27.90 -6.35 -10.26
CA VAL A 164 27.55 -7.65 -9.67
C VAL A 164 28.49 -8.74 -10.18
N ILE A 165 29.17 -9.45 -9.28
CA ILE A 165 29.99 -10.63 -9.62
C ILE A 165 29.39 -11.93 -9.11
N TRP A 166 28.49 -11.84 -8.13
CA TRP A 166 27.83 -12.99 -7.54
C TRP A 166 26.53 -12.55 -6.86
N VAL A 167 25.50 -13.41 -6.92
CA VAL A 167 24.22 -13.21 -6.27
C VAL A 167 23.59 -14.56 -5.93
N ASP A 168 23.02 -14.69 -4.73
CA ASP A 168 22.32 -15.89 -4.27
C ASP A 168 21.33 -15.55 -3.15
N SER A 169 20.46 -16.52 -2.81
CA SER A 169 19.52 -16.39 -1.69
C SER A 169 20.15 -16.87 -0.37
N TYR A 170 19.37 -17.50 0.51
CA TYR A 170 19.84 -18.18 1.72
C TYR A 170 20.95 -19.21 1.41
N LEU A 171 22.00 -19.20 2.23
CA LEU A 171 23.05 -20.21 2.22
C LEU A 171 23.41 -20.64 3.64
N PRO A 172 23.59 -21.95 3.90
CA PRO A 172 24.16 -22.43 5.15
C PRO A 172 25.58 -21.87 5.36
N GLU A 173 25.98 -21.66 6.62
CA GLU A 173 27.26 -21.03 7.00
C GLU A 173 28.47 -21.62 6.25
N SER A 174 28.56 -22.96 6.20
CA SER A 174 29.69 -23.66 5.56
C SER A 174 29.82 -23.38 4.06
N GLN A 175 28.71 -23.15 3.36
CA GLN A 175 28.71 -22.79 1.94
C GLN A 175 29.03 -21.32 1.78
N PHE A 176 28.47 -20.47 2.64
CA PHE A 176 28.74 -19.04 2.64
C PHE A 176 30.23 -18.73 2.84
N VAL A 177 30.90 -19.38 3.81
CA VAL A 177 32.36 -19.27 4.05
C VAL A 177 33.18 -19.63 2.82
N LYS A 178 32.78 -20.68 2.08
CA LYS A 178 33.46 -21.08 0.84
C LYS A 178 33.37 -20.00 -0.24
N VAL A 179 32.19 -19.42 -0.44
CA VAL A 179 31.92 -18.38 -1.46
C VAL A 179 32.73 -17.11 -1.18
N ILE A 180 32.36 -16.40 -0.11
CA ILE A 180 33.29 -15.94 0.91
C ILE A 180 34.76 -15.76 0.54
N SER A 181 35.49 -16.79 0.96
CA SER A 181 36.93 -16.94 0.86
C SER A 181 37.41 -17.07 -0.58
N ALA A 182 36.69 -17.82 -1.42
CA ALA A 182 37.08 -18.05 -2.80
C ALA A 182 37.04 -16.75 -3.63
N LEU A 183 36.01 -15.93 -3.44
CA LEU A 183 35.86 -14.66 -4.14
C LEU A 183 36.88 -13.63 -3.64
N SER A 184 37.10 -13.52 -2.33
CA SER A 184 38.12 -12.61 -1.79
C SER A 184 39.53 -12.98 -2.23
N GLN A 185 39.86 -14.28 -2.30
CA GLN A 185 41.15 -14.76 -2.78
C GLN A 185 41.31 -14.49 -4.28
N ARG A 186 40.27 -14.75 -5.08
CA ARG A 186 40.30 -14.50 -6.53
C ARG A 186 40.39 -13.02 -6.87
N TRP A 187 39.79 -12.13 -6.07
CA TRP A 187 39.95 -10.69 -6.24
C TRP A 187 41.41 -10.24 -6.05
N GLN A 188 42.12 -10.84 -5.10
CA GLN A 188 43.53 -10.52 -4.86
C GLN A 188 44.47 -11.12 -5.91
N THR A 189 44.19 -12.33 -6.40
CA THR A 189 45.11 -13.06 -7.29
C THR A 189 44.78 -12.88 -8.78
N SER A 190 43.51 -12.73 -9.15
CA SER A 190 43.05 -12.67 -10.55
C SER A 190 41.79 -11.80 -10.72
N PRO A 191 41.84 -10.49 -10.41
CA PRO A 191 40.67 -9.60 -10.47
C PRO A 191 40.05 -9.50 -11.88
N LYS A 192 40.87 -9.63 -12.94
CA LYS A 192 40.39 -9.63 -14.33
C LYS A 192 39.35 -10.72 -14.60
N SER A 193 39.48 -11.89 -13.98
CA SER A 193 38.52 -12.99 -14.15
C SER A 193 37.15 -12.66 -13.56
N LEU A 194 37.11 -11.98 -12.41
CA LEU A 194 35.87 -11.54 -11.77
C LEU A 194 35.24 -10.37 -12.53
N LEU A 195 36.04 -9.45 -13.08
CA LEU A 195 35.54 -8.37 -13.92
C LEU A 195 34.85 -8.89 -15.19
N ALA A 196 35.39 -9.95 -15.81
CA ALA A 196 34.74 -10.58 -16.96
C ALA A 196 33.37 -11.20 -16.63
N VAL A 197 33.23 -11.82 -15.44
CA VAL A 197 31.92 -12.27 -14.94
C VAL A 197 31.00 -11.08 -14.72
N ALA A 198 31.51 -10.01 -14.10
CA ALA A 198 30.73 -8.80 -13.84
C ALA A 198 30.19 -8.16 -15.12
N ASP A 199 31.02 -8.09 -16.17
CA ASP A 199 30.65 -7.55 -17.47
C ASP A 199 29.61 -8.44 -18.16
N SER A 200 29.70 -9.76 -18.01
CA SER A 200 28.69 -10.69 -18.54
C SER A 200 27.33 -10.53 -17.87
N ILE A 201 27.28 -10.46 -16.53
CA ILE A 201 26.03 -10.21 -15.78
C ILE A 201 25.47 -8.83 -16.13
N SER A 202 26.33 -7.81 -16.18
CA SER A 202 25.91 -6.44 -16.52
C SER A 202 25.34 -6.35 -17.94
N ALA A 203 25.90 -7.07 -18.91
CA ALA A 203 25.38 -7.10 -20.27
C ALA A 203 23.99 -7.76 -20.36
N GLN A 204 23.73 -8.79 -19.53
CA GLN A 204 22.40 -9.43 -19.46
C GLN A 204 21.37 -8.50 -18.78
N LEU A 205 21.77 -7.81 -17.72
CA LEU A 205 20.94 -6.82 -17.03
C LEU A 205 20.66 -5.57 -17.88
N ALA A 206 21.61 -5.18 -18.74
CA ALA A 206 21.52 -4.00 -19.60
C ALA A 206 20.80 -4.27 -20.95
N SER A 207 20.23 -5.46 -21.13
CA SER A 207 19.44 -5.79 -22.33
C SER A 207 18.41 -4.68 -22.58
N PRO A 208 18.52 -3.94 -23.70
CA PRO A 208 17.77 -2.72 -23.86
C PRO A 208 16.27 -3.00 -23.83
N LEU A 209 15.53 -2.18 -23.08
CA LEU A 209 14.14 -1.89 -23.39
C LEU A 209 14.13 -1.31 -24.81
N ASN A 210 14.05 -2.19 -25.81
CA ASN A 210 14.03 -1.78 -27.22
C ASN A 210 12.96 -0.71 -27.41
N SER A 211 13.36 0.37 -28.11
CA SER A 211 12.53 1.50 -28.48
C SER A 211 11.15 1.02 -28.96
N VAL A 212 10.13 1.41 -28.20
CA VAL A 212 8.74 1.06 -28.47
C VAL A 212 8.28 1.85 -29.69
N SER A 213 7.76 1.16 -30.71
CA SER A 213 6.93 1.83 -31.72
C SER A 213 5.63 2.26 -31.05
N SER A 214 5.35 3.56 -31.08
CA SER A 214 4.12 4.14 -30.53
C SER A 214 2.91 3.70 -31.37
N ASN A 215 2.31 2.58 -31.02
CA ASN A 215 0.92 2.32 -31.38
C ASN A 215 0.04 2.94 -30.30
N HIS A 216 -1.00 3.64 -30.71
CA HIS A 216 -2.02 4.11 -29.78
C HIS A 216 -2.73 2.91 -29.17
N LEU A 217 -2.46 2.65 -27.89
CA LEU A 217 -3.19 1.66 -27.10
C LEU A 217 -4.52 2.28 -26.66
N GLU A 218 -5.62 1.63 -27.01
CA GLU A 218 -6.94 2.00 -26.51
C GLU A 218 -7.12 1.42 -25.10
N PRO A 219 -7.12 2.23 -24.02
CA PRO A 219 -7.00 1.71 -22.66
C PRO A 219 -8.12 0.73 -22.27
N ASN A 220 -9.34 0.96 -22.76
CA ASN A 220 -10.47 0.07 -22.52
C ASN A 220 -10.28 -1.32 -23.17
N ILE A 221 -9.66 -1.39 -24.34
CA ILE A 221 -9.39 -2.68 -24.99
C ILE A 221 -8.33 -3.43 -24.17
N VAL A 222 -7.24 -2.74 -23.82
CA VAL A 222 -6.13 -3.32 -23.05
C VAL A 222 -6.61 -3.91 -21.73
N ILE A 223 -7.35 -3.14 -20.92
CA ILE A 223 -7.79 -3.63 -19.60
C ILE A 223 -8.76 -4.80 -19.71
N ARG A 224 -9.65 -4.83 -20.71
CA ARG A 224 -10.60 -5.93 -20.90
C ARG A 224 -9.90 -7.22 -21.29
N GLU A 225 -8.89 -7.15 -22.14
CA GLU A 225 -8.06 -8.31 -22.49
C GLU A 225 -7.26 -8.82 -21.29
N LEU A 226 -6.65 -7.90 -20.52
CA LEU A 226 -5.95 -8.24 -19.28
C LEU A 226 -6.88 -8.91 -18.28
N ASN A 227 -8.05 -8.34 -18.03
CA ASN A 227 -9.05 -8.89 -17.11
C ASN A 227 -9.56 -10.26 -17.56
N ALA A 228 -9.79 -10.47 -18.86
CA ALA A 228 -10.14 -11.79 -19.38
C ALA A 228 -9.04 -12.84 -19.10
N LYS A 229 -7.76 -12.48 -19.26
CA LYS A 229 -6.63 -13.34 -18.89
C LYS A 229 -6.58 -13.59 -17.38
N ARG A 230 -6.79 -12.57 -16.53
CA ARG A 230 -6.77 -12.71 -15.07
C ARG A 230 -7.91 -13.60 -14.56
N LEU A 231 -9.11 -13.50 -15.13
CA LEU A 231 -10.22 -14.41 -14.80
C LEU A 231 -9.86 -15.87 -15.04
N ASN A 232 -9.32 -16.18 -16.23
CA ASN A 232 -8.87 -17.53 -16.54
C ASN A 232 -7.75 -17.99 -15.60
N THR A 233 -6.81 -17.08 -15.30
CA THR A 233 -5.69 -17.38 -14.38
C THR A 233 -6.18 -17.72 -12.98
N LEU A 234 -7.11 -16.94 -12.41
CA LEU A 234 -7.68 -17.20 -11.08
C LEU A 234 -8.44 -18.53 -11.06
N ALA A 235 -9.22 -18.83 -12.10
CA ALA A 235 -9.94 -20.10 -12.22
C ALA A 235 -8.99 -21.31 -12.37
N ASP A 236 -7.85 -21.15 -13.04
CA ASP A 236 -6.82 -22.19 -13.17
C ASP A 236 -6.02 -22.36 -11.89
N GLU A 237 -5.61 -21.26 -11.24
CA GLU A 237 -4.94 -21.26 -9.93
C GLU A 237 -5.80 -22.00 -8.91
N ALA A 238 -7.13 -21.85 -8.97
CA ALA A 238 -8.09 -22.55 -8.11
C ALA A 238 -7.95 -24.09 -8.13
N ARG A 239 -7.40 -24.67 -9.21
CA ARG A 239 -7.24 -26.12 -9.41
C ARG A 239 -5.83 -26.64 -9.16
N ARG A 240 -4.84 -25.76 -8.98
CA ARG A 240 -3.43 -26.16 -8.82
C ARG A 240 -3.08 -26.43 -7.35
N SER A 241 -2.16 -27.37 -7.18
CA SER A 241 -1.40 -27.56 -5.94
C SER A 241 -0.19 -26.62 -5.91
N GLY A 242 0.05 -25.96 -4.78
CA GLY A 242 1.21 -25.08 -4.58
C GLY A 242 0.82 -23.72 -3.98
N PRO A 243 1.79 -22.81 -3.80
CA PRO A 243 1.55 -21.53 -3.14
C PRO A 243 0.51 -20.66 -3.84
N ARG A 244 -0.27 -19.92 -3.06
CA ARG A 244 -1.33 -19.02 -3.52
C ARG A 244 -1.24 -17.64 -2.91
N PHE A 245 -1.45 -16.63 -3.75
CA PHE A 245 -1.42 -15.21 -3.39
C PHE A 245 -2.82 -14.61 -3.54
N LEU A 246 -3.15 -13.61 -2.73
CA LEU A 246 -4.50 -13.02 -2.67
C LEU A 246 -4.92 -12.32 -3.97
N ARG A 247 -3.95 -11.79 -4.74
CA ARG A 247 -4.14 -11.09 -6.03
C ARG A 247 -5.02 -9.84 -5.90
N GLU A 248 -4.90 -9.11 -4.81
CA GLU A 248 -5.84 -8.07 -4.38
C GLU A 248 -6.08 -6.99 -5.43
N TYR A 249 -5.00 -6.49 -6.06
CA TYR A 249 -5.13 -5.48 -7.10
C TYR A 249 -5.70 -6.03 -8.42
N TRP A 250 -5.57 -7.33 -8.71
CA TRP A 250 -6.32 -7.99 -9.80
C TRP A 250 -7.81 -8.04 -9.49
N LEU A 251 -8.16 -8.42 -8.25
CA LEU A 251 -9.57 -8.46 -7.82
C LEU A 251 -10.20 -7.07 -7.93
N LEU A 252 -9.49 -6.02 -7.52
CA LEU A 252 -9.97 -4.64 -7.68
C LEU A 252 -10.23 -4.28 -9.15
N GLY A 253 -9.26 -4.48 -10.05
CA GLY A 253 -9.45 -4.13 -11.46
C GLY A 253 -10.54 -4.97 -12.16
N LEU A 254 -10.79 -6.20 -11.70
CA LEU A 254 -11.93 -7.01 -12.12
C LEU A 254 -13.26 -6.43 -11.61
N LEU A 255 -13.35 -6.12 -10.31
CA LEU A 255 -14.56 -5.53 -9.70
C LEU A 255 -14.91 -4.17 -10.31
N GLU A 256 -13.92 -3.34 -10.65
CA GLU A 256 -14.15 -2.08 -11.37
C GLU A 256 -14.72 -2.32 -12.78
N GLN A 257 -14.27 -3.37 -13.47
CA GLN A 257 -14.87 -3.77 -14.75
C GLN A 257 -16.31 -4.25 -14.59
N TYR A 258 -16.62 -5.02 -13.53
CA TYR A 258 -18.00 -5.41 -13.20
C TYR A 258 -18.89 -4.18 -12.94
N LEU A 259 -18.46 -3.25 -12.10
CA LEU A 259 -19.21 -2.03 -11.80
C LEU A 259 -19.48 -1.18 -13.06
N THR A 260 -18.57 -1.25 -14.03
CA THR A 260 -18.69 -0.51 -15.30
C THR A 260 -19.63 -1.22 -16.29
N TYR A 261 -19.45 -2.53 -16.52
CA TYR A 261 -20.08 -3.26 -17.63
C TYR A 261 -21.06 -4.37 -17.23
N GLY A 262 -21.10 -4.79 -15.97
CA GLY A 262 -22.01 -5.83 -15.47
C GLY A 262 -21.72 -7.25 -15.97
N ASP A 263 -20.45 -7.62 -16.18
CA ASP A 263 -20.09 -8.99 -16.59
C ASP A 263 -20.16 -9.95 -15.38
N GLU A 264 -21.29 -10.65 -15.23
CA GLU A 264 -21.58 -11.56 -14.11
C GLU A 264 -20.51 -12.64 -13.88
N ARG A 265 -19.78 -13.07 -14.92
CA ARG A 265 -18.70 -14.04 -14.75
C ARG A 265 -17.59 -13.52 -13.84
N ILE A 266 -17.40 -12.20 -13.78
CA ILE A 266 -16.44 -11.57 -12.88
C ILE A 266 -16.88 -11.77 -11.44
N ILE A 267 -18.14 -11.47 -11.12
CA ILE A 267 -18.59 -11.55 -9.73
C ILE A 267 -18.59 -13.01 -9.25
N ASP A 268 -18.94 -13.96 -10.11
CA ASP A 268 -18.86 -15.39 -9.79
C ASP A 268 -17.43 -15.82 -9.41
N VAL A 269 -16.43 -15.49 -10.25
CA VAL A 269 -15.03 -15.88 -10.01
C VAL A 269 -14.45 -15.16 -8.79
N VAL A 270 -14.70 -13.85 -8.64
CA VAL A 270 -14.14 -13.07 -7.53
C VAL A 270 -14.78 -13.47 -6.20
N THR A 271 -16.10 -13.67 -6.14
CA THR A 271 -16.76 -14.14 -4.92
C THR A 271 -16.31 -15.54 -4.55
N GLN A 272 -16.21 -16.47 -5.51
CA GLN A 272 -15.68 -17.81 -5.24
C GLN A 272 -14.26 -17.75 -4.64
N HIS A 273 -13.38 -16.92 -5.21
CA HIS A 273 -12.01 -16.77 -4.73
C HIS A 273 -11.96 -16.21 -3.30
N VAL A 274 -12.67 -15.11 -3.03
CA VAL A 274 -12.66 -14.46 -1.70
C VAL A 274 -13.39 -15.29 -0.65
N ASP A 275 -14.53 -15.91 -0.99
CA ASP A 275 -15.28 -16.78 -0.09
C ASP A 275 -14.44 -18.00 0.34
N THR A 276 -13.66 -18.56 -0.58
CA THR A 276 -12.71 -19.64 -0.27
C THR A 276 -11.64 -19.20 0.73
N ILE A 277 -11.11 -17.98 0.58
CA ILE A 277 -10.10 -17.44 1.51
C ILE A 277 -10.71 -17.18 2.88
N LEU A 278 -11.90 -16.58 2.96
CA LEU A 278 -12.60 -16.31 4.22
C LEU A 278 -12.96 -17.60 5.00
N LEU A 279 -13.17 -18.70 4.29
CA LEU A 279 -13.40 -20.05 4.85
C LEU A 279 -12.10 -20.82 5.15
N SER A 280 -10.94 -20.17 5.04
CA SER A 280 -9.63 -20.80 5.24
C SER A 280 -8.84 -20.13 6.36
N PRO A 281 -7.87 -20.83 6.97
CA PRO A 281 -6.94 -20.24 7.94
C PRO A 281 -6.10 -19.06 7.42
N THR A 282 -6.04 -18.83 6.10
CA THR A 282 -5.34 -17.66 5.54
C THR A 282 -6.02 -16.34 5.93
N TYR A 283 -7.34 -16.37 6.16
CA TYR A 283 -8.05 -15.33 6.86
C TYR A 283 -8.13 -15.69 8.35
N ASP A 284 -7.62 -14.80 9.21
CA ASP A 284 -7.72 -15.02 10.64
C ASP A 284 -9.12 -14.64 11.13
N ALA A 285 -9.99 -15.64 11.23
CA ALA A 285 -11.39 -15.44 11.61
C ALA A 285 -11.62 -15.09 13.09
N ILE A 286 -10.62 -15.23 13.97
CA ILE A 286 -10.78 -14.95 15.41
C ILE A 286 -10.39 -13.50 15.74
N GLU A 287 -9.34 -12.96 15.12
CA GLU A 287 -8.90 -11.59 15.42
C GLU A 287 -8.92 -10.65 14.21
N GLY A 288 -9.11 -11.20 13.00
CA GLY A 288 -9.13 -10.45 11.76
C GLY A 288 -7.78 -10.40 11.05
N GLY A 289 -7.85 -9.87 9.83
CA GLY A 289 -6.68 -9.70 8.97
C GLY A 289 -6.30 -10.95 8.19
N PHE A 290 -5.56 -10.71 7.12
CA PHE A 290 -5.14 -11.70 6.14
C PHE A 290 -3.65 -11.95 6.27
N HIS A 291 -3.27 -13.21 6.33
CA HIS A 291 -1.89 -13.62 6.14
C HIS A 291 -1.47 -13.35 4.69
N ARG A 292 -0.17 -13.12 4.49
CA ARG A 292 0.37 -12.61 3.22
C ARG A 292 0.07 -13.50 2.01
N TYR A 293 0.19 -14.81 2.19
CA TYR A 293 -0.06 -15.83 1.15
C TYR A 293 -0.19 -17.21 1.82
N ALA A 294 -0.63 -18.22 1.08
CA ALA A 294 -0.61 -19.62 1.52
C ALA A 294 0.45 -20.41 0.76
N VAL A 295 1.11 -21.36 1.41
CA VAL A 295 2.11 -22.23 0.76
C VAL A 295 1.47 -23.43 0.04
N ASP A 296 0.18 -23.65 0.26
CA ASP A 296 -0.61 -24.73 -0.34
C ASP A 296 -1.80 -24.20 -1.17
N GLY A 297 -2.39 -25.10 -1.96
CA GLY A 297 -3.49 -24.77 -2.86
C GLY A 297 -4.86 -24.65 -2.19
N LEU A 298 -5.02 -25.08 -0.94
CA LEU A 298 -6.28 -25.06 -0.20
C LEU A 298 -6.38 -23.89 0.77
N TRP A 299 -5.37 -23.01 0.81
CA TRP A 299 -5.29 -21.87 1.72
C TRP A 299 -5.22 -22.28 3.22
N GLN A 300 -4.79 -23.52 3.50
CA GLN A 300 -4.81 -24.10 4.84
C GLN A 300 -3.53 -23.87 5.63
N GLN A 301 -2.42 -23.60 4.94
CA GLN A 301 -1.12 -23.33 5.52
C GLN A 301 -0.66 -21.92 5.10
N PRO A 302 -0.95 -20.90 5.91
CA PRO A 302 -0.50 -19.54 5.66
C PRO A 302 1.02 -19.42 5.82
N HIS A 303 1.60 -18.43 5.16
CA HIS A 303 2.82 -17.77 5.61
C HIS A 303 2.40 -16.63 6.55
N PHE A 304 2.76 -16.71 7.83
CA PHE A 304 1.97 -16.06 8.90
C PHE A 304 2.17 -14.55 9.04
N GLU A 305 3.08 -13.96 8.27
CA GLU A 305 3.26 -12.53 8.21
C GLU A 305 1.98 -11.81 7.80
N LYS A 306 1.65 -10.71 8.48
CA LYS A 306 0.53 -9.83 8.13
C LYS A 306 1.07 -8.45 7.82
N MET A 307 0.97 -8.05 6.55
CA MET A 307 1.48 -6.77 6.05
C MET A 307 0.37 -5.72 6.04
N LEU A 308 0.67 -4.47 6.38
CA LEU A 308 -0.31 -3.37 6.36
C LEU A 308 -0.93 -3.18 4.98
N TYR A 309 -0.11 -3.27 3.92
CA TYR A 309 -0.61 -3.10 2.56
C TYR A 309 -1.57 -4.22 2.15
N THR A 310 -1.32 -5.47 2.54
CA THR A 310 -2.23 -6.60 2.30
C THR A 310 -3.58 -6.33 2.95
N GLN A 311 -3.58 -5.85 4.20
CA GLN A 311 -4.81 -5.49 4.89
C GLN A 311 -5.55 -4.37 4.16
N ALA A 312 -4.83 -3.30 3.79
CA ALA A 312 -5.41 -2.17 3.06
C ALA A 312 -6.08 -2.62 1.75
N PHE A 313 -5.41 -3.40 0.92
CA PHE A 313 -5.99 -3.85 -0.35
C PHE A 313 -7.14 -4.85 -0.15
N MET A 314 -7.07 -5.75 0.84
CA MET A 314 -8.20 -6.64 1.14
C MET A 314 -9.43 -5.89 1.68
N ILE A 315 -9.25 -4.86 2.52
CA ILE A 315 -10.34 -3.96 2.92
C ILE A 315 -11.01 -3.35 1.69
N LYS A 316 -10.21 -2.89 0.72
CA LYS A 316 -10.73 -2.33 -0.55
C LYS A 316 -11.54 -3.36 -1.33
N VAL A 317 -11.05 -4.60 -1.44
CA VAL A 317 -11.76 -5.71 -2.13
C VAL A 317 -13.08 -6.03 -1.43
N LEU A 318 -13.05 -6.18 -0.11
CA LEU A 318 -14.24 -6.47 0.70
C LEU A 318 -15.26 -5.33 0.62
N ALA A 319 -14.82 -4.07 0.60
CA ALA A 319 -15.70 -2.93 0.40
C ALA A 319 -16.44 -3.00 -0.95
N ARG A 320 -15.76 -3.31 -2.05
CA ARG A 320 -16.41 -3.46 -3.37
C ARG A 320 -17.37 -4.66 -3.38
N LEU A 321 -16.96 -5.78 -2.81
CA LEU A 321 -17.82 -6.96 -2.72
C LEU A 321 -19.06 -6.69 -1.87
N TYR A 322 -18.94 -5.99 -0.75
CA TYR A 322 -20.07 -5.58 0.07
C TYR A 322 -20.99 -4.64 -0.70
N LEU A 323 -20.45 -3.63 -1.38
CA LEU A 323 -21.21 -2.72 -2.24
C LEU A 323 -22.00 -3.48 -3.33
N ILE A 324 -21.38 -4.45 -3.99
CA ILE A 324 -21.98 -5.18 -5.10
C ILE A 324 -23.04 -6.19 -4.63
N THR A 325 -22.75 -6.91 -3.54
CA THR A 325 -23.53 -8.09 -3.15
C THR A 325 -24.42 -7.88 -1.93
N ALA A 326 -24.17 -6.84 -1.14
CA ALA A 326 -24.76 -6.61 0.19
C ALA A 326 -24.60 -7.79 1.18
N LYS A 327 -23.70 -8.73 0.90
CA LYS A 327 -23.45 -9.93 1.72
C LYS A 327 -22.74 -9.57 3.04
N PRO A 328 -23.31 -9.92 4.21
CA PRO A 328 -22.82 -9.44 5.51
C PRO A 328 -21.42 -9.95 5.87
N GLN A 329 -20.97 -11.09 5.34
CA GLN A 329 -19.62 -11.61 5.60
C GLN A 329 -18.51 -10.67 5.13
N TYR A 330 -18.72 -9.92 4.04
CA TYR A 330 -17.72 -8.99 3.54
C TYR A 330 -17.62 -7.75 4.43
N LEU A 331 -18.76 -7.28 4.95
CA LEU A 331 -18.79 -6.23 5.96
C LEU A 331 -18.07 -6.68 7.23
N ALA A 332 -18.43 -7.86 7.76
CA ALA A 332 -17.82 -8.40 8.97
C ALA A 332 -16.31 -8.57 8.83
N ALA A 333 -15.83 -9.15 7.73
CA ALA A 333 -14.40 -9.35 7.51
C ALA A 333 -13.65 -8.02 7.31
N MET A 334 -14.28 -7.04 6.68
CA MET A 334 -13.72 -5.71 6.49
C MET A 334 -13.55 -5.00 7.85
N GLU A 335 -14.59 -4.97 8.67
CA GLU A 335 -14.57 -4.36 10.01
C GLU A 335 -13.57 -5.07 10.94
N GLN A 336 -13.54 -6.42 10.94
CA GLN A 336 -12.59 -7.19 11.74
C GLN A 336 -11.15 -6.89 11.31
N THR A 337 -10.89 -6.78 10.01
CA THR A 337 -9.55 -6.46 9.49
C THR A 337 -9.12 -5.03 9.85
N ILE A 338 -10.04 -4.05 9.79
CA ILE A 338 -9.77 -2.68 10.24
C ILE A 338 -9.44 -2.66 11.73
N ASN A 339 -10.26 -3.33 12.55
CA ASN A 339 -10.03 -3.44 14.00
C ASN A 339 -8.69 -4.12 14.32
N TRP A 340 -8.32 -5.16 13.57
CA TRP A 340 -7.03 -5.82 13.72
C TRP A 340 -5.87 -4.86 13.45
N VAL A 341 -5.91 -4.10 12.34
CA VAL A 341 -4.88 -3.10 12.01
C VAL A 341 -4.78 -2.04 13.11
N ASP A 342 -5.91 -1.49 13.54
CA ASP A 342 -5.97 -0.44 14.55
C ASP A 342 -5.65 -0.91 15.97
N SER A 343 -5.64 -2.21 16.23
CA SER A 343 -5.25 -2.77 17.53
C SER A 343 -3.79 -3.23 17.54
N PHE A 344 -3.39 -4.04 16.56
CA PHE A 344 -2.07 -4.68 16.54
C PHE A 344 -0.99 -3.85 15.85
N LEU A 345 -1.34 -3.04 14.85
CA LEU A 345 -0.38 -2.21 14.13
C LEU A 345 -0.43 -0.74 14.58
N TYR A 346 -1.17 -0.41 15.64
CA TYR A 346 -1.23 0.95 16.15
C TYR A 346 0.15 1.49 16.54
N GLN A 347 0.44 2.70 16.08
CA GLN A 347 1.55 3.51 16.54
C GLN A 347 1.06 4.95 16.76
N PRO A 348 1.69 5.75 17.64
CA PRO A 348 1.31 7.15 17.86
C PRO A 348 1.42 8.07 16.64
N TYR A 349 2.06 7.60 15.56
CA TYR A 349 2.34 8.38 14.35
C TYR A 349 1.79 7.75 13.06
N GLY A 350 1.01 6.67 13.17
CA GLY A 350 0.41 5.95 12.05
C GLY A 350 0.18 4.46 12.38
N ARG A 351 0.39 3.59 11.40
CA ARG A 351 0.37 2.15 11.54
C ARG A 351 1.70 1.54 11.13
N SER A 352 2.13 0.54 11.91
CA SER A 352 3.30 -0.29 11.66
C SER A 352 3.24 -1.01 10.32
N SER A 353 4.40 -1.32 9.75
CA SER A 353 4.49 -1.90 8.41
C SER A 353 3.98 -3.34 8.35
N ALA A 354 4.28 -4.15 9.38
CA ALA A 354 3.92 -5.55 9.42
C ALA A 354 3.94 -6.15 10.85
N MET A 355 3.28 -7.30 10.99
CA MET A 355 3.45 -8.22 12.11
C MET A 355 4.27 -9.45 11.67
N SER A 356 5.20 -9.87 12.53
CA SER A 356 6.07 -11.03 12.34
C SER A 356 5.29 -12.34 12.19
N ALA A 357 5.78 -13.23 11.31
CA ALA A 357 5.35 -14.62 11.25
C ALA A 357 5.77 -15.43 12.50
N ILE A 358 6.83 -14.99 13.19
CA ILE A 358 7.48 -15.75 14.26
C ILE A 358 7.03 -15.25 15.63
N SER A 359 6.66 -16.20 16.49
CA SER A 359 6.37 -16.03 17.92
C SER A 359 6.77 -17.29 18.67
N ASP A 360 7.27 -17.15 19.91
CA ASP A 360 7.69 -18.31 20.74
C ASP A 360 8.65 -19.28 20.02
N GLY A 361 9.58 -18.75 19.22
CA GLY A 361 10.57 -19.54 18.48
C GLY A 361 10.05 -20.31 17.27
N GLY A 362 8.76 -20.20 16.92
CA GLY A 362 8.14 -20.88 15.78
C GLY A 362 7.32 -19.96 14.90
N GLU A 363 7.21 -20.29 13.61
CA GLU A 363 6.29 -19.61 12.70
C GLU A 363 4.84 -20.00 13.04
N GLY A 364 3.95 -19.01 13.10
CA GLY A 364 2.52 -19.21 13.34
C GLY A 364 2.12 -19.57 14.76
N SER A 365 3.06 -19.75 15.70
CA SER A 365 2.78 -20.24 17.07
C SER A 365 1.66 -19.48 17.79
N TYR A 366 1.58 -18.16 17.59
CA TYR A 366 0.52 -17.31 18.14
C TYR A 366 -0.89 -17.75 17.76
N TYR A 367 -1.07 -18.28 16.55
CA TYR A 367 -2.38 -18.63 15.99
C TYR A 367 -2.83 -20.06 16.34
N ARG A 368 -2.00 -20.82 17.06
CA ARG A 368 -2.24 -22.22 17.41
C ARG A 368 -3.41 -22.38 18.39
N PHE A 369 -4.26 -23.37 18.11
CA PHE A 369 -5.19 -23.97 19.07
C PHE A 369 -4.83 -25.42 19.31
N ASN A 370 -5.21 -25.96 20.47
CA ASN A 370 -4.98 -27.34 20.84
C ASN A 370 -6.21 -28.20 20.54
N GLU A 371 -6.03 -29.52 20.41
CA GLU A 371 -7.14 -30.47 20.21
C GLU A 371 -8.21 -30.37 21.30
N THR A 372 -7.81 -30.01 22.53
CA THR A 372 -8.73 -29.80 23.66
C THR A 372 -9.70 -28.64 23.45
N ASP A 373 -9.37 -27.71 22.55
CA ASP A 373 -10.17 -26.51 22.26
C ASP A 373 -11.24 -26.79 21.19
N GLN A 374 -11.17 -27.94 20.51
CA GLN A 374 -12.06 -28.30 19.40
C GLN A 374 -13.56 -28.24 19.73
N PRO A 375 -14.04 -28.67 20.92
CA PRO A 375 -15.45 -28.49 21.28
C PRO A 375 -15.86 -27.02 21.31
N LEU A 376 -15.05 -26.15 21.93
CA LEU A 376 -15.32 -24.71 21.99
C LEU A 376 -15.29 -24.06 20.61
N LEU A 377 -14.35 -24.48 19.75
CA LEU A 377 -14.26 -24.03 18.36
C LEU A 377 -15.50 -24.41 17.56
N SER A 378 -15.92 -25.68 17.64
CA SER A 378 -17.07 -26.21 16.90
C SER A 378 -18.37 -25.55 17.35
N ASP A 379 -18.58 -25.41 18.66
CA ASP A 379 -19.73 -24.70 19.24
C ASP A 379 -19.72 -23.20 18.86
N GLY A 380 -18.51 -22.63 18.72
CA GLY A 380 -18.30 -21.26 18.25
C GLY A 380 -18.49 -21.07 16.74
N GLY A 381 -18.65 -22.14 15.96
CA GLY A 381 -18.82 -22.08 14.52
C GLY A 381 -17.52 -22.04 13.71
N PHE A 382 -16.46 -22.63 14.24
CA PHE A 382 -15.15 -22.70 13.61
C PHE A 382 -14.74 -24.14 13.32
N ASN A 383 -14.11 -24.34 12.17
CA ASN A 383 -13.47 -25.60 11.81
C ASN A 383 -12.03 -25.63 12.35
N PHE A 384 -11.65 -26.76 12.94
CA PHE A 384 -10.29 -27.00 13.43
C PHE A 384 -9.47 -27.77 12.38
N TYR A 385 -8.29 -27.24 12.05
CA TYR A 385 -7.36 -27.80 11.06
C TYR A 385 -6.16 -28.41 11.79
N ALA A 386 -6.28 -29.66 12.23
CA ALA A 386 -5.21 -30.35 12.96
C ALA A 386 -3.95 -30.61 12.10
N ASN A 387 -4.13 -30.74 10.78
CA ASN A 387 -3.06 -31.10 9.84
C ASN A 387 -2.17 -29.92 9.42
N SER A 388 -2.57 -28.68 9.73
CA SER A 388 -1.70 -27.51 9.54
C SER A 388 -0.60 -27.50 10.61
N GLN A 389 0.48 -26.77 10.34
CA GLN A 389 1.59 -26.59 11.27
C GLN A 389 1.79 -25.09 11.53
N PRO A 390 1.38 -24.56 12.71
CA PRO A 390 0.66 -25.24 13.80
C PRO A 390 -0.82 -25.54 13.45
N SER A 391 -1.58 -26.19 14.34
CA SER A 391 -3.02 -26.43 14.13
C SER A 391 -3.82 -25.13 14.18
N LEU A 392 -4.60 -24.87 13.12
CA LEU A 392 -5.28 -23.59 12.89
C LEU A 392 -6.81 -23.71 12.92
N VAL A 393 -7.47 -22.57 12.71
CA VAL A 393 -8.93 -22.44 12.74
C VAL A 393 -9.41 -21.61 11.56
N ALA A 394 -10.61 -21.91 11.06
CA ALA A 394 -11.31 -21.09 10.06
C ALA A 394 -12.81 -21.07 10.32
N LEU A 395 -13.54 -20.18 9.66
CA LEU A 395 -15.01 -20.15 9.72
C LEU A 395 -15.60 -21.47 9.21
N ALA A 396 -16.62 -21.98 9.89
CA ALA A 396 -17.34 -23.18 9.44
C ALA A 396 -18.24 -22.91 8.23
N ASN A 397 -18.82 -21.72 8.15
CA ASN A 397 -19.63 -21.23 7.02
C ASN A 397 -19.68 -19.69 7.04
N LEU A 398 -20.05 -19.07 5.92
CA LEU A 398 -20.13 -17.61 5.77
C LEU A 398 -21.47 -17.01 6.23
N ASP A 399 -22.49 -17.84 6.42
CA ASP A 399 -23.84 -17.39 6.82
C ASP A 399 -23.93 -17.12 8.34
N MET A 400 -22.89 -17.48 9.09
CA MET A 400 -22.81 -17.24 10.53
C MET A 400 -22.34 -15.83 10.83
N ASP A 401 -23.10 -15.10 11.64
CA ASP A 401 -22.62 -13.86 12.25
C ASP A 401 -21.81 -14.18 13.52
N TRP A 402 -20.50 -14.30 13.36
CA TRP A 402 -19.58 -14.59 14.46
C TRP A 402 -19.37 -13.38 15.40
N ARG A 403 -19.77 -12.16 14.99
CA ARG A 403 -19.47 -10.91 15.71
C ARG A 403 -20.15 -10.83 17.07
N ASP A 404 -21.35 -11.39 17.19
CA ASP A 404 -22.15 -11.40 18.43
C ASP A 404 -21.98 -12.71 19.23
N ASN A 405 -21.05 -13.58 18.84
CA ASN A 405 -20.86 -14.87 19.47
C ASN A 405 -20.04 -14.74 20.79
N GLN A 406 -20.65 -15.04 21.94
CA GLN A 406 -19.93 -15.05 23.23
C GLN A 406 -18.78 -16.07 23.27
N LEU A 407 -18.86 -17.16 22.51
CA LEU A 407 -17.79 -18.15 22.41
C LEU A 407 -16.59 -17.59 21.63
N HIS A 408 -16.82 -16.72 20.64
CA HIS A 408 -15.75 -16.03 19.93
C HIS A 408 -14.89 -15.20 20.89
N GLN A 409 -15.49 -14.48 21.84
CA GLN A 409 -14.74 -13.74 22.87
C GLN A 409 -13.86 -14.66 23.74
N LYS A 410 -14.34 -15.86 24.07
CA LYS A 410 -13.52 -16.85 24.80
C LYS A 410 -12.35 -17.37 23.97
N LEU A 411 -12.54 -17.55 22.65
CA LEU A 411 -11.49 -17.96 21.74
C LEU A 411 -10.39 -16.90 21.59
N VAL A 412 -10.76 -15.61 21.55
CA VAL A 412 -9.80 -14.50 21.59
C VAL A 412 -8.97 -14.54 22.88
N VAL A 413 -9.62 -14.66 24.04
CA VAL A 413 -8.93 -14.76 25.34
C VAL A 413 -8.00 -15.96 25.40
N LEU A 414 -8.43 -17.11 24.86
CA LEU A 414 -7.61 -18.31 24.78
C LEU A 414 -6.37 -18.08 23.91
N ARG A 415 -6.51 -17.42 22.76
CA ARG A 415 -5.38 -17.11 21.88
C ARG A 415 -4.37 -16.16 22.53
N HIS A 416 -4.83 -15.18 23.31
CA HIS A 416 -3.95 -14.23 24.02
C HIS A 416 -3.07 -14.89 25.09
N GLN A 417 -3.25 -16.19 25.37
CA GLN A 417 -2.31 -16.97 26.19
C GLN A 417 -1.03 -17.33 25.43
N ASN A 418 -1.06 -17.32 24.09
CA ASN A 418 0.13 -17.51 23.26
C ASN A 418 0.97 -16.22 23.25
N VAL A 419 2.29 -16.36 23.03
CA VAL A 419 3.20 -15.20 22.91
C VAL A 419 2.83 -14.39 21.66
N THR A 420 2.49 -13.12 21.83
CA THR A 420 2.17 -12.22 20.72
C THR A 420 3.38 -12.01 19.80
N PRO A 421 3.22 -12.06 18.47
CA PRO A 421 4.32 -11.79 17.54
C PRO A 421 4.76 -10.33 17.63
N LEU A 422 6.05 -10.10 17.41
CA LEU A 422 6.59 -8.74 17.32
C LEU A 422 6.06 -8.01 16.09
N VAL A 423 5.94 -6.70 16.22
CA VAL A 423 5.53 -5.79 15.15
C VAL A 423 6.75 -5.03 14.64
N ASP A 424 6.83 -4.85 13.33
CA ASP A 424 7.79 -3.93 12.69
C ASP A 424 7.25 -2.50 12.83
N GLU A 425 7.77 -1.78 13.82
CA GLU A 425 7.28 -0.46 14.23
C GLU A 425 7.52 0.64 13.18
N LYS A 426 8.21 0.35 12.06
CA LYS A 426 8.38 1.32 10.98
C LYS A 426 7.02 1.70 10.41
N ILE A 427 6.80 3.00 10.31
CA ILE A 427 5.67 3.58 9.59
C ILE A 427 6.18 3.96 8.21
N ILE A 428 5.61 3.34 7.17
CA ILE A 428 5.92 3.61 5.77
C ILE A 428 4.81 4.47 5.20
N VAL A 429 5.17 5.64 4.64
CA VAL A 429 4.20 6.63 4.16
C VAL A 429 3.28 6.05 3.09
N SER A 430 3.82 5.37 2.06
CA SER A 430 2.99 4.77 1.01
C SER A 430 1.99 3.74 1.54
N TRP A 431 2.39 2.88 2.48
CA TRP A 431 1.53 1.81 3.02
C TRP A 431 0.42 2.36 3.92
N ASN A 432 0.74 3.38 4.73
CA ASN A 432 -0.26 4.07 5.52
C ASN A 432 -1.22 4.88 4.63
N ALA A 433 -0.74 5.47 3.54
CA ALA A 433 -1.59 6.13 2.56
C ALA A 433 -2.55 5.15 1.87
N MET A 434 -2.10 3.94 1.53
CA MET A 434 -2.99 2.87 1.04
C MET A 434 -4.08 2.52 2.06
N TYR A 435 -3.73 2.48 3.36
CA TYR A 435 -4.69 2.21 4.43
C TYR A 435 -5.70 3.36 4.63
N ILE A 436 -5.25 4.62 4.59
CA ILE A 436 -6.13 5.81 4.56
C ILE A 436 -7.13 5.68 3.40
N ASP A 437 -6.65 5.35 2.20
CA ASP A 437 -7.49 5.16 1.02
C ASP A 437 -8.47 3.98 1.18
N ALA A 438 -8.10 2.95 1.93
CA ALA A 438 -8.98 1.82 2.25
C ALA A 438 -10.07 2.18 3.28
N LEU A 439 -9.74 2.98 4.29
CA LEU A 439 -10.70 3.51 5.27
C LEU A 439 -11.73 4.44 4.61
N VAL A 440 -11.32 5.23 3.61
CA VAL A 440 -12.25 6.04 2.80
C VAL A 440 -13.24 5.15 2.05
N ASP A 441 -12.79 4.05 1.45
CA ASP A 441 -13.69 3.10 0.79
C ASP A 441 -14.63 2.40 1.79
N ALA A 442 -14.11 2.01 2.96
CA ALA A 442 -14.93 1.42 4.02
C ALA A 442 -16.03 2.40 4.48
N TYR A 443 -15.70 3.69 4.66
CA TYR A 443 -16.70 4.72 4.93
C TYR A 443 -17.73 4.84 3.79
N GLN A 444 -17.28 4.80 2.54
CA GLN A 444 -18.19 4.91 1.39
C GLN A 444 -19.25 3.80 1.42
N VAL A 445 -18.90 2.57 1.78
CA VAL A 445 -19.87 1.47 1.74
C VAL A 445 -20.65 1.26 3.04
N THR A 446 -20.17 1.80 4.17
CA THR A 446 -20.81 1.60 5.49
C THR A 446 -21.46 2.85 6.07
N ASN A 447 -21.05 4.04 5.62
CA ASN A 447 -21.35 5.31 6.26
C ASN A 447 -20.87 5.40 7.74
N ASN A 448 -19.92 4.57 8.16
CA ASN A 448 -19.33 4.64 9.50
C ASN A 448 -18.28 5.74 9.56
N GLU A 449 -18.63 6.87 10.19
CA GLU A 449 -17.78 8.07 10.27
C GLU A 449 -16.48 7.85 11.06
N GLN A 450 -16.41 6.81 11.90
CA GLN A 450 -15.18 6.45 12.61
C GLN A 450 -14.03 6.12 11.65
N PHE A 451 -14.33 5.50 10.49
CA PHE A 451 -13.29 5.22 9.49
C PHE A 451 -12.68 6.50 8.89
N LEU A 452 -13.48 7.55 8.68
CA LEU A 452 -12.95 8.84 8.25
C LEU A 452 -12.15 9.53 9.35
N ALA A 453 -12.59 9.43 10.60
CA ALA A 453 -11.87 9.98 11.74
C ALA A 453 -10.48 9.35 11.87
N THR A 454 -10.40 8.01 11.83
CA THR A 454 -9.12 7.29 11.83
C THR A 454 -8.26 7.66 10.61
N ALA A 455 -8.84 7.74 9.41
CA ALA A 455 -8.13 8.13 8.20
C ALA A 455 -7.53 9.55 8.30
N SER A 456 -8.27 10.50 8.89
CA SER A 456 -7.80 11.87 9.13
C SER A 456 -6.70 11.93 10.16
N ASP A 457 -6.82 11.19 11.28
CA ASP A 457 -5.79 11.14 12.32
C ASP A 457 -4.45 10.60 11.79
N ILE A 458 -4.49 9.50 11.04
CA ILE A 458 -3.29 8.95 10.40
C ILE A 458 -2.70 9.96 9.41
N ALA A 459 -3.54 10.62 8.59
CA ALA A 459 -3.08 11.64 7.65
C ALA A 459 -2.40 12.84 8.35
N ASP A 460 -2.96 13.29 9.47
CA ASP A 460 -2.38 14.36 10.30
C ASP A 460 -1.05 13.95 10.92
N GLN A 461 -0.98 12.74 11.49
CA GLN A 461 0.23 12.20 12.09
C GLN A 461 1.36 12.06 11.07
N LEU A 462 1.09 11.45 9.90
CA LEU A 462 2.08 11.35 8.82
C LEU A 462 2.53 12.73 8.35
N TRP A 463 1.60 13.66 8.13
CA TRP A 463 1.93 15.00 7.68
C TRP A 463 2.84 15.74 8.66
N GLN A 464 2.66 15.54 9.96
CA GLN A 464 3.49 16.16 10.99
C GLN A 464 4.85 15.47 11.16
N LYS A 465 4.89 14.13 11.09
CA LYS A 465 6.06 13.34 11.51
C LYS A 465 6.93 12.88 10.36
N ALA A 466 6.38 12.69 9.16
CA ALA A 466 7.15 12.28 7.99
C ALA A 466 7.74 13.48 7.22
N ARG A 467 7.33 14.71 7.53
CA ARG A 467 7.85 15.92 6.90
C ARG A 467 8.95 16.56 7.74
N HIS A 468 10.10 16.80 7.12
CA HIS A 468 11.24 17.48 7.74
C HIS A 468 12.03 18.25 6.67
N ASN A 469 12.53 19.44 6.98
CA ASN A 469 13.28 20.31 6.04
C ASN A 469 12.59 20.54 4.68
N ASN A 470 11.26 20.75 4.71
CA ASN A 470 10.43 20.93 3.51
C ASN A 470 10.50 19.75 2.52
N LYS A 471 10.80 18.54 2.99
CA LYS A 471 10.74 17.30 2.24
C LYS A 471 9.90 16.26 2.97
N LEU A 472 9.25 15.39 2.21
CA LEU A 472 8.65 14.18 2.75
C LEU A 472 9.72 13.10 2.88
N HIS A 473 9.62 12.31 3.94
CA HIS A 473 10.45 11.15 4.20
C HIS A 473 9.59 9.90 4.19
N ARG A 474 10.14 8.79 3.69
CA ARG A 474 9.43 7.52 3.54
C ARG A 474 9.13 6.87 4.88
N ILE A 475 10.07 6.95 5.83
CA ILE A 475 10.03 6.19 7.08
C ILE A 475 9.87 7.13 8.26
N VAL A 476 8.95 6.78 9.16
CA VAL A 476 8.92 7.28 10.53
C VAL A 476 9.15 6.09 11.46
N PHE A 477 10.19 6.15 12.28
CA PHE A 477 10.48 5.12 13.29
C PHE A 477 10.83 5.79 14.61
N GLN A 478 10.14 5.38 15.69
CA GLN A 478 10.25 6.01 17.02
C GLN A 478 10.13 7.55 16.95
N GLY A 479 9.24 8.05 16.09
CA GLY A 479 8.98 9.48 15.91
C GLY A 479 10.02 10.24 15.08
N ARG A 480 11.02 9.56 14.52
CA ARG A 480 12.06 10.17 13.67
C ARG A 480 11.81 9.87 12.20
N ALA A 481 11.72 10.94 11.40
CA ALA A 481 11.67 10.87 9.95
C ALA A 481 13.03 10.46 9.38
N SER A 482 13.06 9.53 8.43
CA SER A 482 14.29 9.12 7.75
C SER A 482 14.00 8.64 6.33
N ILE A 483 15.03 8.71 5.48
CA ILE A 483 15.00 8.35 4.06
C ILE A 483 14.07 9.26 3.27
N GLU A 484 14.60 9.97 2.27
CA GLU A 484 13.76 10.84 1.44
C GLU A 484 12.68 10.02 0.73
N ALA A 485 11.45 10.56 0.68
CA ALA A 485 10.32 9.92 0.05
C ALA A 485 10.54 9.72 -1.45
N THR A 486 10.04 8.61 -1.97
CA THR A 486 10.12 8.28 -3.40
C THR A 486 8.83 8.70 -4.13
N SER A 487 8.81 8.59 -5.45
CA SER A 487 7.59 8.85 -6.24
C SER A 487 6.39 8.00 -5.81
N GLU A 488 6.62 6.78 -5.29
CA GLU A 488 5.59 5.92 -4.72
C GLU A 488 4.93 6.57 -3.49
N ASP A 489 5.74 7.10 -2.56
CA ASP A 489 5.28 7.72 -1.33
C ASP A 489 4.45 8.98 -1.62
N TYR A 490 4.95 9.85 -2.50
CA TYR A 490 4.21 11.03 -2.93
C TYR A 490 2.92 10.66 -3.67
N GLY A 491 2.99 9.69 -4.60
CA GLY A 491 1.84 9.27 -5.41
C GLY A 491 0.70 8.73 -4.53
N TRP A 492 1.00 7.76 -3.67
CA TRP A 492 0.00 7.18 -2.78
C TRP A 492 -0.54 8.19 -1.76
N PHE A 493 0.33 9.02 -1.16
CA PHE A 493 -0.13 9.97 -0.16
C PHE A 493 -0.98 11.09 -0.77
N ALA A 494 -0.59 11.63 -1.93
CA ALA A 494 -1.39 12.61 -2.64
C ALA A 494 -2.75 12.04 -3.03
N LYS A 495 -2.78 10.81 -3.57
CA LYS A 495 -4.02 10.11 -3.93
C LYS A 495 -4.96 9.96 -2.73
N ALA A 496 -4.43 9.46 -1.61
CA ALA A 496 -5.21 9.24 -0.39
C ALA A 496 -5.78 10.55 0.17
N LEU A 497 -4.99 11.62 0.20
CA LEU A 497 -5.46 12.93 0.66
C LEU A 497 -6.50 13.55 -0.28
N LEU A 498 -6.38 13.38 -1.60
CA LEU A 498 -7.40 13.81 -2.55
C LEU A 498 -8.74 13.11 -2.30
N ASN A 499 -8.72 11.79 -2.09
CA ASN A 499 -9.93 11.02 -1.79
C ASN A 499 -10.52 11.39 -0.42
N LEU A 500 -9.69 11.53 0.61
CA LEU A 500 -10.12 11.95 1.95
C LEU A 500 -10.70 13.39 1.94
N SER A 501 -10.18 14.28 1.10
CA SER A 501 -10.66 15.67 1.01
C SER A 501 -12.13 15.79 0.59
N LEU A 502 -12.68 14.80 -0.13
CA LEU A 502 -14.10 14.79 -0.52
C LEU A 502 -15.02 14.82 0.71
N TYR A 503 -14.55 14.30 1.84
CA TYR A 503 -15.32 14.13 3.07
C TYR A 503 -14.88 15.07 4.20
N GLN A 504 -14.13 16.14 3.88
CA GLN A 504 -13.59 17.07 4.87
C GLN A 504 -14.63 17.63 5.82
N THR A 505 -15.81 17.99 5.31
CA THR A 505 -16.90 18.53 6.13
C THR A 505 -17.52 17.48 7.08
N THR A 506 -17.46 16.19 6.73
CA THR A 506 -18.01 15.10 7.54
C THR A 506 -17.20 14.90 8.81
N TYR A 507 -15.87 14.70 8.71
CA TYR A 507 -15.05 14.39 9.88
C TYR A 507 -14.63 15.63 10.70
N GLN A 508 -14.63 16.84 10.12
CA GLN A 508 -14.37 18.06 10.90
C GLN A 508 -15.38 18.27 12.03
N SER A 509 -16.61 17.79 11.87
CA SER A 509 -17.63 17.82 12.93
C SER A 509 -17.24 17.01 14.18
N HIS A 510 -16.49 15.91 14.02
CA HIS A 510 -15.97 15.07 15.11
C HIS A 510 -14.72 15.66 15.76
N LEU A 511 -13.81 16.24 14.98
CA LEU A 511 -12.56 16.85 15.49
C LEU A 511 -12.82 18.00 16.47
N VAL A 512 -13.87 18.78 16.26
CA VAL A 512 -14.29 19.88 17.15
C VAL A 512 -14.68 19.37 18.54
N GLN A 513 -15.03 18.10 18.70
CA GLN A 513 -15.36 17.51 20.00
C GLN A 513 -14.14 16.94 20.75
N GLN A 514 -13.01 16.69 20.09
CA GLN A 514 -11.90 15.91 20.68
C GLN A 514 -10.57 16.65 20.85
N THR A 515 -10.34 17.84 20.29
CA THR A 515 -9.03 18.53 20.45
C THR A 515 -9.12 20.03 20.73
N SER A 516 -8.39 20.46 21.76
CA SER A 516 -8.04 21.86 22.04
C SER A 516 -7.04 22.38 21.02
N ALA A 517 -7.38 23.50 20.37
CA ALA A 517 -6.59 24.62 19.80
C ALA A 517 -5.13 24.50 19.28
N GLU A 518 -4.35 23.44 19.50
CA GLU A 518 -2.91 23.38 19.14
C GLU A 518 -2.64 22.80 17.74
N HIS A 519 -3.64 22.24 17.06
CA HIS A 519 -3.49 21.59 15.74
C HIS A 519 -3.81 22.48 14.52
N ALA A 520 -3.70 23.80 14.65
CA ALA A 520 -3.87 24.73 13.52
C ALA A 520 -2.68 24.68 12.55
N ASN A 521 -2.44 23.51 11.94
CA ASN A 521 -1.58 23.38 10.79
C ASN A 521 -2.29 24.08 9.62
N ARG A 522 -1.65 25.10 9.05
CA ARG A 522 -2.24 26.07 8.09
C ARG A 522 -2.75 25.46 6.76
N PHE A 523 -2.55 24.16 6.53
CA PHE A 523 -2.95 23.46 5.31
C PHE A 523 -4.11 22.50 5.58
N SER A 524 -5.24 22.72 4.92
CA SER A 524 -6.32 21.74 4.72
C SER A 524 -5.79 20.47 4.06
N ILE A 525 -6.51 19.34 4.21
CA ILE A 525 -6.15 18.07 3.56
C ILE A 525 -5.99 18.23 2.04
N ARG A 526 -6.83 19.04 1.40
CA ARG A 526 -6.72 19.35 -0.03
C ARG A 526 -5.42 20.09 -0.35
N GLU A 527 -5.04 21.11 0.42
CA GLU A 527 -3.79 21.86 0.17
C GLU A 527 -2.54 21.01 0.45
N ARG A 528 -2.61 20.08 1.41
CA ARG A 528 -1.56 19.08 1.63
C ARG A 528 -1.38 18.16 0.42
N ALA A 529 -2.48 17.73 -0.19
CA ALA A 529 -2.44 16.94 -1.42
C ALA A 529 -1.78 17.71 -2.58
N VAL A 530 -2.12 19.00 -2.74
CA VAL A 530 -1.49 19.88 -3.74
C VAL A 530 0.03 19.97 -3.50
N TRP A 531 0.45 20.19 -2.26
CA TRP A 531 1.88 20.25 -1.92
C TRP A 531 2.63 18.96 -2.31
N LEU A 532 2.02 17.79 -2.08
CA LEU A 532 2.61 16.50 -2.44
C LEU A 532 2.72 16.33 -3.97
N LEU A 533 1.69 16.74 -4.72
CA LEU A 533 1.72 16.70 -6.19
C LEU A 533 2.79 17.63 -6.76
N ASP A 534 2.89 18.84 -6.24
CA ASP A 534 3.86 19.82 -6.71
C ASP A 534 5.30 19.38 -6.39
N ALA A 535 5.54 18.80 -5.21
CA ALA A 535 6.82 18.19 -4.85
C ALA A 535 7.17 17.02 -5.78
N LEU A 536 6.20 16.15 -6.07
CA LEU A 536 6.37 15.02 -6.98
C LEU A 536 6.78 15.47 -8.39
N ILE A 537 6.26 16.60 -8.87
CA ILE A 537 6.58 17.14 -10.21
C ILE A 537 8.00 17.68 -10.27
N GLN A 538 8.50 18.33 -9.22
CA GLN A 538 9.85 18.88 -9.20
C GLN A 538 10.91 17.79 -9.42
N ASP A 539 10.70 16.62 -8.81
CA ASP A 539 11.60 15.47 -8.90
C ASP A 539 11.18 14.46 -9.97
N TYR A 540 10.09 14.71 -10.72
CA TYR A 540 9.59 13.80 -11.74
C TYR A 540 10.61 13.62 -12.88
N ARG A 541 10.98 12.37 -13.14
CA ARG A 541 11.80 11.96 -14.28
C ARG A 541 11.12 10.76 -14.93
N PHE A 542 10.66 10.93 -16.18
CA PHE A 542 9.89 9.90 -16.87
C PHE A 542 10.71 8.63 -17.07
N GLU A 543 11.98 8.76 -17.45
CA GLU A 543 12.89 7.65 -17.71
C GLU A 543 13.10 6.80 -16.45
N THR A 544 13.34 7.45 -15.31
CA THR A 544 13.46 6.77 -14.01
C THR A 544 12.16 6.09 -13.61
N LEU A 545 11.01 6.75 -13.81
CA LEU A 545 9.73 6.17 -13.46
C LEU A 545 9.36 4.98 -14.36
N GLN A 546 9.75 5.01 -15.64
CA GLN A 546 9.51 3.93 -16.59
C GLN A 546 10.20 2.62 -16.17
N GLU A 547 11.39 2.70 -15.56
CA GLU A 547 12.07 1.53 -14.98
C GLU A 547 11.32 0.95 -13.76
N LEU A 548 10.40 1.72 -13.18
CA LEU A 548 9.58 1.36 -12.02
C LEU A 548 8.12 1.07 -12.41
N SER A 549 7.91 0.59 -13.63
CA SER A 549 6.59 0.31 -14.18
C SER A 549 6.04 -1.07 -13.83
N ASN A 550 6.90 -2.04 -13.51
CA ASN A 550 6.43 -3.39 -13.21
C ASN A 550 5.76 -3.47 -11.82
N ASP A 551 4.59 -4.08 -11.78
CA ASP A 551 3.93 -4.49 -10.55
C ASP A 551 4.75 -5.61 -9.89
N GLY A 552 4.74 -5.61 -8.56
CA GLY A 552 5.28 -6.69 -7.76
C GLY A 552 4.21 -7.23 -6.82
N GLU A 553 4.57 -7.35 -5.55
CA GLU A 553 3.62 -7.62 -4.46
C GLU A 553 2.68 -6.43 -4.22
N LEU A 554 3.07 -5.26 -4.74
CA LEU A 554 2.34 -4.00 -4.70
C LEU A 554 2.17 -3.46 -6.12
N PRO A 555 1.14 -2.62 -6.36
CA PRO A 555 1.09 -1.80 -7.56
C PRO A 555 2.36 -0.97 -7.74
N SER A 556 2.77 -0.80 -8.99
CA SER A 556 4.00 -0.10 -9.35
C SER A 556 4.00 1.38 -8.93
N ALA A 557 5.20 1.96 -8.75
CA ALA A 557 5.35 3.40 -8.54
C ALA A 557 4.76 4.18 -9.72
N TYR A 558 4.91 3.66 -10.95
CA TYR A 558 4.30 4.20 -12.17
C TYR A 558 2.77 4.33 -12.05
N SER A 559 2.11 3.28 -11.56
CA SER A 559 0.67 3.28 -11.30
C SER A 559 0.27 4.30 -10.23
N SER A 560 1.02 4.41 -9.14
CA SER A 560 0.73 5.37 -8.05
C SER A 560 0.83 6.83 -8.52
N VAL A 561 1.85 7.17 -9.31
CA VAL A 561 2.03 8.51 -9.89
C VAL A 561 0.92 8.82 -10.87
N TYR A 562 0.55 7.86 -11.73
CA TYR A 562 -0.60 8.04 -12.63
C TYR A 562 -1.88 8.32 -11.87
N GLN A 563 -2.21 7.52 -10.85
CA GLN A 563 -3.41 7.72 -10.03
C GLN A 563 -3.44 9.11 -9.38
N ALA A 564 -2.32 9.55 -8.81
CA ALA A 564 -2.19 10.86 -8.19
C ALA A 564 -2.39 12.00 -9.21
N MET A 565 -1.75 11.92 -10.37
CA MET A 565 -1.84 12.96 -11.42
C MET A 565 -3.22 12.99 -12.08
N ALA A 566 -3.82 11.82 -12.33
CA ALA A 566 -5.16 11.72 -12.90
C ALA A 566 -6.23 12.27 -11.95
N LEU A 567 -6.18 11.88 -10.66
CA LEU A 567 -7.09 12.43 -9.65
C LEU A 567 -6.81 13.91 -9.39
N GLY A 568 -5.55 14.33 -9.36
CA GLY A 568 -5.18 15.74 -9.23
C GLY A 568 -5.78 16.56 -10.37
N HIS A 569 -5.67 16.08 -11.61
CA HIS A 569 -6.31 16.74 -12.76
C HIS A 569 -7.83 16.80 -12.60
N ARG A 570 -8.48 15.68 -12.26
CA ARG A 570 -9.93 15.58 -12.11
C ARG A 570 -10.44 16.51 -10.99
N ASN A 571 -9.79 16.49 -9.83
CA ASN A 571 -10.26 17.16 -8.62
C ASN A 571 -9.81 18.62 -8.51
N LEU A 572 -8.74 19.02 -9.20
CA LEU A 572 -8.14 20.35 -9.08
C LEU A 572 -8.07 21.11 -10.42
N GLY A 573 -8.39 20.46 -11.54
CA GLY A 573 -8.39 21.07 -12.87
C GLY A 573 -7.02 21.48 -13.44
N SER A 574 -5.91 21.07 -12.80
CA SER A 574 -4.56 21.42 -13.25
C SER A 574 -4.24 20.80 -14.62
N LYS A 575 -3.73 21.62 -15.53
CA LYS A 575 -3.25 21.18 -16.87
C LYS A 575 -1.93 20.44 -16.80
N GLU A 576 -1.11 20.74 -15.80
CA GLU A 576 0.20 20.11 -15.62
C GLU A 576 0.03 18.65 -15.23
N TYR A 577 -0.85 18.37 -14.25
CA TYR A 577 -1.18 17.01 -13.83
C TYR A 577 -1.75 16.19 -14.99
N ARG A 578 -2.63 16.80 -15.81
CA ARG A 578 -3.15 16.16 -17.03
C ARG A 578 -2.04 15.81 -18.02
N THR A 579 -1.08 16.72 -18.22
CA THR A 579 0.02 16.51 -19.16
C THR A 579 0.85 15.30 -18.76
N ILE A 580 1.19 15.18 -17.47
CA ILE A 580 1.94 14.04 -16.94
C ILE A 580 1.13 12.75 -17.05
N ALA A 581 -0.14 12.74 -16.61
CA ALA A 581 -0.99 11.55 -16.71
C ALA A 581 -1.12 11.06 -18.16
N ASN A 582 -1.30 11.98 -19.12
CA ASN A 582 -1.36 11.65 -20.55
C ASN A 582 -0.02 11.18 -21.11
N GLN A 583 1.11 11.75 -20.64
CA GLN A 583 2.44 11.31 -21.03
C GLN A 583 2.67 9.85 -20.59
N LEU A 584 2.25 9.48 -19.37
CA LEU A 584 2.36 8.12 -18.87
C LEU A 584 1.54 7.12 -19.69
N ILE A 585 0.35 7.49 -20.17
CA ILE A 585 -0.44 6.64 -21.09
C ILE A 585 0.25 6.53 -22.45
N LYS A 586 0.60 7.69 -23.05
CA LYS A 586 1.12 7.76 -24.43
C LYS A 586 2.46 7.04 -24.59
N ASN A 587 3.32 7.12 -23.58
CA ASN A 587 4.67 6.60 -23.64
C ASN A 587 4.80 5.21 -22.97
N HIS A 588 3.70 4.63 -22.49
CA HIS A 588 3.74 3.26 -21.98
C HIS A 588 4.14 2.28 -23.10
N SER A 589 4.86 1.22 -22.73
CA SER A 589 5.23 0.17 -23.68
C SER A 589 4.00 -0.50 -24.29
N SER A 590 4.08 -0.79 -25.59
CA SER A 590 3.08 -1.56 -26.34
C SER A 590 3.41 -3.05 -26.42
N LYS A 591 4.49 -3.52 -25.78
CA LYS A 591 4.83 -4.94 -25.71
C LYS A 591 3.87 -5.65 -24.75
N SER A 592 3.41 -6.84 -25.13
CA SER A 592 2.46 -7.62 -24.32
C SER A 592 2.98 -7.90 -22.92
N ASP A 593 4.25 -8.31 -22.78
CA ASP A 593 4.82 -8.66 -21.47
C ASP A 593 4.89 -7.44 -20.54
N ASP A 594 5.26 -6.26 -21.06
CA ASP A 594 5.28 -5.02 -20.29
C ASP A 594 3.86 -4.57 -19.88
N ILE A 595 2.86 -4.79 -20.74
CA ILE A 595 1.45 -4.51 -20.45
C ILE A 595 0.93 -5.45 -19.35
N GLU A 596 1.27 -6.74 -19.42
CA GLU A 596 0.88 -7.73 -18.42
C GLU A 596 1.56 -7.50 -17.07
N GLY A 597 2.83 -7.08 -17.09
CA GLY A 597 3.63 -6.73 -15.92
C GLY A 597 3.18 -5.45 -15.22
N ASN A 598 2.42 -4.57 -15.89
CA ASN A 598 1.92 -3.30 -15.32
C ASN A 598 0.38 -3.25 -15.30
N TYR A 599 -0.24 -4.34 -14.85
CA TYR A 599 -1.69 -4.47 -14.78
C TYR A 599 -2.34 -3.35 -13.94
N SER A 600 -1.75 -3.00 -12.79
CA SER A 600 -2.32 -2.02 -11.86
C SER A 600 -2.42 -0.63 -12.49
N PHE A 601 -1.48 -0.26 -13.37
CA PHE A 601 -1.54 0.98 -14.13
C PHE A 601 -2.72 0.97 -15.10
N TRP A 602 -2.89 -0.09 -15.89
CA TRP A 602 -4.02 -0.18 -16.84
C TRP A 602 -5.38 -0.23 -16.13
N ALA A 603 -5.45 -0.91 -14.98
CA ALA A 603 -6.63 -0.89 -14.12
C ALA A 603 -6.92 0.53 -13.61
N ALA A 604 -5.90 1.27 -13.18
CA ALA A 604 -6.04 2.67 -12.77
C ALA A 604 -6.47 3.57 -13.93
N VAL A 605 -5.91 3.40 -15.14
CA VAL A 605 -6.31 4.16 -16.34
C VAL A 605 -7.80 3.92 -16.65
N ALA A 606 -8.23 2.67 -16.60
CA ALA A 606 -9.63 2.32 -16.81
C ALA A 606 -10.54 2.97 -15.75
N GLN A 607 -10.15 2.89 -14.48
CA GLN A 607 -10.90 3.48 -13.37
C GLN A 607 -11.05 5.01 -13.51
N GLN A 608 -9.99 5.70 -13.94
CA GLN A 608 -10.01 7.15 -14.12
C GLN A 608 -10.68 7.62 -15.42
N THR A 609 -11.05 6.70 -16.32
CA THR A 609 -11.63 7.07 -17.61
C THR A 609 -13.09 6.60 -17.75
N TYR A 610 -13.42 5.41 -17.26
CA TYR A 610 -14.69 4.75 -17.58
C TYR A 610 -15.51 4.38 -16.34
N SER A 611 -14.88 4.19 -15.19
CA SER A 611 -15.57 3.68 -14.01
C SER A 611 -16.40 4.75 -13.32
N PRO A 612 -17.63 4.41 -12.87
CA PRO A 612 -18.39 5.26 -11.98
C PRO A 612 -17.62 5.54 -10.68
N VAL A 613 -17.95 6.64 -10.01
CA VAL A 613 -17.30 7.07 -8.76
C VAL A 613 -18.15 6.68 -7.55
N LEU A 614 -17.51 6.17 -6.49
CA LEU A 614 -18.21 5.79 -5.26
C LEU A 614 -18.64 7.04 -4.49
N ARG A 615 -19.95 7.25 -4.37
CA ARG A 615 -20.65 8.25 -3.55
C ARG A 615 -20.28 9.72 -3.72
N ALA A 616 -19.09 10.13 -4.13
CA ALA A 616 -18.74 11.54 -4.23
C ALA A 616 -17.69 11.80 -5.31
N SER A 617 -17.74 13.00 -5.88
CA SER A 617 -16.72 13.51 -6.80
C SER A 617 -16.71 15.03 -6.79
N TYR A 618 -15.54 15.60 -7.10
CA TYR A 618 -15.45 16.99 -7.50
C TYR A 618 -15.96 17.17 -8.94
N PHE A 619 -16.42 18.38 -9.23
CA PHE A 619 -16.76 18.89 -10.56
C PHE A 619 -16.31 20.35 -10.65
N ALA A 620 -16.49 20.99 -11.80
CA ALA A 620 -16.13 22.38 -12.02
C ALA A 620 -14.66 22.68 -11.68
N LYS A 621 -13.75 21.75 -12.02
CA LYS A 621 -12.31 21.84 -11.67
C LYS A 621 -12.05 21.95 -10.16
N GLY A 622 -12.94 21.38 -9.36
CA GLY A 622 -12.82 21.38 -7.90
C GLY A 622 -13.50 22.54 -7.19
N HIS A 623 -14.28 23.36 -7.91
CA HIS A 623 -15.11 24.40 -7.30
C HIS A 623 -16.50 23.90 -6.89
N GLY A 624 -16.85 22.67 -7.27
CA GLY A 624 -18.06 22.00 -6.82
C GLY A 624 -17.77 20.57 -6.41
N LYS A 625 -18.54 20.06 -5.46
CA LYS A 625 -18.55 18.67 -5.03
C LYS A 625 -19.97 18.14 -5.11
N VAL A 626 -20.13 16.96 -5.68
CA VAL A 626 -21.39 16.21 -5.63
C VAL A 626 -21.21 14.99 -4.73
N SER A 627 -22.22 14.66 -3.92
CA SER A 627 -22.25 13.43 -3.15
C SER A 627 -23.63 12.78 -3.15
N LEU A 628 -23.65 11.45 -3.02
CA LEU A 628 -24.82 10.60 -2.98
C LEU A 628 -24.89 9.95 -1.59
N VAL A 629 -26.00 10.19 -0.90
CA VAL A 629 -26.23 9.74 0.46
C VAL A 629 -27.55 8.98 0.54
N ARG A 630 -27.57 7.86 1.28
CA ARG A 630 -28.80 7.17 1.65
C ARG A 630 -29.33 7.74 2.95
N ARG A 631 -30.60 8.11 3.00
CA ARG A 631 -31.29 8.60 4.20
C ARG A 631 -32.59 7.82 4.37
N GLY A 632 -32.55 6.74 5.15
CA GLY A 632 -33.71 5.86 5.32
C GLY A 632 -34.16 5.26 3.99
N ASP A 633 -35.34 5.68 3.52
CA ASP A 633 -36.04 5.21 2.32
C ASP A 633 -35.78 6.02 1.04
N HIS A 634 -35.04 7.13 1.13
CA HIS A 634 -34.73 7.99 -0.01
C HIS A 634 -33.22 8.15 -0.22
N LEU A 635 -32.87 8.55 -1.44
CA LEU A 635 -31.52 8.96 -1.79
C LEU A 635 -31.47 10.49 -1.87
N GLU A 636 -30.29 11.04 -1.60
CA GLU A 636 -30.05 12.46 -1.60
C GLU A 636 -28.78 12.75 -2.41
N VAL A 637 -28.93 13.51 -3.50
CA VAL A 637 -27.81 14.08 -4.24
C VAL A 637 -27.52 15.46 -3.68
N LYS A 638 -26.40 15.59 -2.98
CA LYS A 638 -25.92 16.87 -2.42
C LYS A 638 -24.92 17.52 -3.34
N LEU A 639 -25.14 18.79 -3.66
CA LEU A 639 -24.22 19.68 -4.33
C LEU A 639 -23.66 20.67 -3.30
N ASP A 640 -22.35 20.83 -3.29
CA ASP A 640 -21.61 21.73 -2.42
C ASP A 640 -20.67 22.55 -3.30
N LEU A 641 -20.94 23.84 -3.45
CA LEU A 641 -20.25 24.75 -4.35
C LEU A 641 -19.48 25.81 -3.55
N GLU A 642 -18.27 26.12 -4.01
CA GLU A 642 -17.49 27.21 -3.44
C GLU A 642 -18.18 28.57 -3.69
N PRO A 643 -18.02 29.55 -2.78
CA PRO A 643 -18.64 30.86 -2.94
C PRO A 643 -18.36 31.50 -4.31
N GLY A 644 -19.42 31.97 -4.97
CA GLY A 644 -19.36 32.58 -6.30
C GLY A 644 -19.54 31.58 -7.47
N TRP A 645 -19.66 30.29 -7.19
CA TRP A 645 -20.04 29.26 -8.16
C TRP A 645 -21.49 28.82 -8.00
N HIS A 646 -22.12 28.47 -9.12
CA HIS A 646 -23.51 28.00 -9.17
C HIS A 646 -23.72 27.02 -10.34
N VAL A 647 -24.84 26.30 -10.30
CA VAL A 647 -25.38 25.52 -11.43
C VAL A 647 -26.81 25.97 -11.74
N ASN A 648 -27.28 25.74 -12.96
CA ASN A 648 -28.66 26.05 -13.31
C ASN A 648 -29.63 25.09 -12.61
N ALA A 649 -30.73 25.62 -12.08
CA ALA A 649 -31.79 24.82 -11.50
C ALA A 649 -32.56 24.00 -12.53
N ASN A 650 -33.46 23.13 -12.05
CA ASN A 650 -34.36 22.34 -12.89
C ASN A 650 -35.82 22.63 -12.52
N PRO A 651 -36.66 23.14 -13.45
CA PRO A 651 -36.28 23.59 -14.79
C PRO A 651 -35.41 24.86 -14.77
N SER A 652 -34.57 25.03 -15.79
CA SER A 652 -33.74 26.23 -15.95
C SER A 652 -34.60 27.47 -16.30
N ALA A 653 -33.99 28.66 -16.26
CA ALA A 653 -34.67 29.91 -16.60
C ALA A 653 -34.86 30.12 -18.12
N ASP A 654 -34.06 29.46 -18.96
CA ASP A 654 -34.06 29.53 -20.42
C ASP A 654 -33.66 28.15 -20.99
N GLU A 655 -34.30 27.71 -22.07
CA GLU A 655 -34.04 26.44 -22.75
C GLU A 655 -32.60 26.29 -23.28
N LYS A 656 -31.89 27.41 -23.48
CA LYS A 656 -30.47 27.42 -23.88
C LYS A 656 -29.52 27.07 -22.74
N LEU A 657 -29.98 27.15 -21.50
CA LEU A 657 -29.17 26.84 -20.32
C LEU A 657 -29.29 25.35 -19.99
N ILE A 658 -28.15 24.73 -19.68
CA ILE A 658 -28.11 23.32 -19.29
C ILE A 658 -28.58 23.21 -17.83
N ALA A 659 -29.80 22.71 -17.64
CA ALA A 659 -30.37 22.43 -16.33
C ALA A 659 -29.58 21.34 -15.59
N THR A 660 -29.61 21.37 -14.25
CA THR A 660 -29.10 20.27 -13.44
C THR A 660 -30.08 19.10 -13.53
N GLU A 661 -29.64 17.99 -14.10
CA GLU A 661 -30.46 16.80 -14.30
C GLU A 661 -29.88 15.66 -13.46
N VAL A 662 -30.75 14.98 -12.73
CA VAL A 662 -30.46 13.74 -12.03
C VAL A 662 -31.25 12.62 -12.71
N GLU A 663 -30.60 11.47 -12.88
CA GLU A 663 -31.17 10.27 -13.49
C GLU A 663 -30.69 9.05 -12.71
N VAL A 664 -31.57 8.14 -12.33
CA VAL A 664 -31.19 6.82 -11.81
C VAL A 664 -31.05 5.88 -13.00
N VAL A 665 -29.87 5.29 -13.16
CA VAL A 665 -29.53 4.47 -14.32
C VAL A 665 -29.82 2.99 -14.01
N GLY A 666 -30.74 2.39 -14.76
CA GLY A 666 -31.10 0.97 -14.67
C GLY A 666 -32.61 0.72 -14.55
N ASP A 667 -33.02 -0.55 -14.69
CA ASP A 667 -34.44 -0.96 -14.76
C ASP A 667 -35.08 -1.29 -13.39
N THR A 668 -34.33 -1.22 -12.29
CA THR A 668 -34.72 -1.88 -11.03
C THR A 668 -35.51 -1.00 -10.04
N ALA A 669 -35.57 0.31 -10.22
CA ALA A 669 -36.40 1.20 -9.37
C ALA A 669 -36.74 2.54 -10.07
N VAL A 670 -38.02 2.89 -10.12
CA VAL A 670 -38.48 4.21 -10.55
C VAL A 670 -38.39 5.16 -9.35
N PHE A 671 -37.48 6.12 -9.42
CA PHE A 671 -37.38 7.19 -8.42
C PHE A 671 -38.07 8.45 -8.94
N GLU A 672 -38.89 9.07 -8.08
CA GLU A 672 -39.37 10.43 -8.28
C GLU A 672 -38.30 11.40 -7.77
N ILE A 673 -37.94 12.37 -8.62
CA ILE A 673 -36.86 13.32 -8.34
C ILE A 673 -37.47 14.65 -7.93
N ASP A 674 -37.28 15.02 -6.68
CA ASP A 674 -37.77 16.23 -6.05
C ASP A 674 -36.65 17.28 -6.04
N TYR A 675 -36.75 18.24 -6.96
CA TYR A 675 -35.80 19.34 -7.08
C TYR A 675 -36.17 20.48 -6.12
N PRO A 676 -35.21 21.03 -5.37
CA PRO A 676 -35.48 22.10 -4.42
C PRO A 676 -35.84 23.41 -5.14
N SER A 677 -36.46 24.34 -4.41
CA SER A 677 -36.76 25.67 -4.93
C SER A 677 -35.47 26.43 -5.31
N PRO A 678 -35.40 27.04 -6.50
CA PRO A 678 -34.20 27.73 -6.95
C PRO A 678 -34.01 29.08 -6.27
N GLN A 679 -32.77 29.53 -6.17
CA GLN A 679 -32.46 30.93 -5.88
C GLN A 679 -32.57 31.76 -7.18
N LEU A 680 -33.23 32.92 -7.09
CA LEU A 680 -33.32 33.87 -8.20
C LEU A 680 -32.19 34.89 -8.08
N ARG A 681 -31.26 34.90 -9.04
CA ARG A 681 -30.18 35.89 -9.08
C ARG A 681 -30.01 36.49 -10.47
N GLN A 682 -29.68 37.78 -10.50
CA GLN A 682 -29.22 38.44 -11.71
C GLN A 682 -27.69 38.40 -11.70
N LEU A 683 -27.10 37.76 -12.70
CA LEU A 683 -25.65 37.66 -12.85
C LEU A 683 -25.14 38.75 -13.79
N GLY A 684 -23.86 39.12 -13.67
CA GLY A 684 -23.27 40.21 -14.45
C GLY A 684 -23.35 40.06 -15.97
N PHE A 685 -23.53 38.83 -16.47
CA PHE A 685 -23.67 38.52 -17.89
C PHE A 685 -25.13 38.34 -18.35
N SER A 686 -26.12 38.41 -17.45
CA SER A 686 -27.54 38.21 -17.75
C SER A 686 -28.36 39.45 -17.43
N GLN A 687 -29.22 39.86 -18.36
CA GLN A 687 -30.20 40.94 -18.12
C GLN A 687 -31.47 40.44 -17.42
N SER A 688 -31.65 39.11 -17.32
CA SER A 688 -32.79 38.46 -16.66
C SER A 688 -32.36 37.72 -15.39
N LEU A 689 -33.31 37.54 -14.46
CA LEU A 689 -33.14 36.68 -13.29
C LEU A 689 -33.00 35.22 -13.74
N LEU A 690 -31.94 34.56 -13.29
CA LEU A 690 -31.69 33.14 -13.49
C LEU A 690 -32.14 32.34 -12.27
N LYS A 691 -32.56 31.10 -12.52
CA LYS A 691 -32.90 30.11 -11.48
C LYS A 691 -31.68 29.24 -11.21
N LEU A 692 -31.08 29.37 -10.04
CA LEU A 692 -29.77 28.79 -9.72
C LEU A 692 -29.82 27.94 -8.46
N TYR A 693 -28.90 26.98 -8.40
CA TYR A 693 -28.47 26.31 -7.18
C TYR A 693 -27.04 26.77 -6.86
N ASP A 694 -26.81 27.23 -5.64
CA ASP A 694 -25.51 27.67 -5.12
C ASP A 694 -25.30 27.15 -3.68
N ASP A 695 -24.13 27.44 -3.11
CA ASP A 695 -23.70 27.00 -1.78
C ASP A 695 -23.95 25.50 -1.57
N GLN A 696 -24.95 25.13 -0.74
CA GLN A 696 -25.35 23.75 -0.54
C GLN A 696 -26.78 23.52 -1.02
N THR A 697 -26.94 22.55 -1.91
CA THR A 697 -28.24 22.17 -2.49
C THR A 697 -28.42 20.66 -2.40
N SER A 698 -29.62 20.21 -2.01
CA SER A 698 -29.94 18.77 -1.92
C SER A 698 -31.13 18.45 -2.81
N ILE A 699 -30.94 17.47 -3.71
CA ILE A 699 -31.97 16.95 -4.62
C ILE A 699 -32.37 15.58 -4.07
N LEU A 700 -33.66 15.41 -3.77
CA LEU A 700 -34.17 14.19 -3.15
C LEU A 700 -34.70 13.23 -4.22
N LEU A 701 -34.39 11.95 -4.07
CA LEU A 701 -34.86 10.88 -4.93
C LEU A 701 -35.69 9.93 -4.05
N ARG A 702 -37.01 9.95 -4.23
CA ARG A 702 -37.95 9.10 -3.48
C ARG A 702 -38.30 7.87 -4.31
N SER A 703 -38.22 6.68 -3.72
CA SER A 703 -38.68 5.48 -4.41
C SER A 703 -40.19 5.56 -4.63
N THR A 704 -40.65 5.28 -5.86
CA THR A 704 -42.10 5.21 -6.17
C THR A 704 -42.71 3.84 -5.85
N SER A 705 -41.90 2.86 -5.43
CA SER A 705 -42.36 1.54 -5.01
C SER A 705 -42.75 1.52 -3.54
N THR A 706 -43.98 1.09 -3.24
CA THR A 706 -44.49 0.87 -1.86
C THR A 706 -44.04 -0.46 -1.26
N SER A 707 -43.61 -1.42 -2.09
CA SER A 707 -42.86 -2.57 -1.61
C SER A 707 -41.41 -2.13 -1.41
N SER A 708 -40.83 -2.49 -0.26
CA SER A 708 -39.39 -2.47 -0.03
C SER A 708 -38.72 -3.33 -1.10
N VAL A 709 -38.47 -2.76 -2.28
CA VAL A 709 -37.64 -3.41 -3.28
C VAL A 709 -36.30 -3.54 -2.60
N ASN A 710 -35.94 -4.77 -2.22
CA ASN A 710 -34.55 -5.12 -1.98
C ASN A 710 -33.85 -4.86 -3.32
N ILE A 711 -33.36 -3.62 -3.50
CA ILE A 711 -32.50 -3.29 -4.61
C ILE A 711 -31.23 -4.11 -4.35
N SER A 712 -31.16 -5.27 -4.98
CA SER A 712 -29.98 -6.11 -4.98
C SER A 712 -29.00 -5.52 -5.99
N GLY A 713 -27.87 -5.02 -5.51
CA GLY A 713 -26.82 -4.44 -6.35
C GLY A 713 -26.70 -2.92 -6.26
N PRO A 714 -25.63 -2.35 -6.86
CA PRO A 714 -25.28 -0.95 -6.69
C PRO A 714 -26.24 -0.02 -7.45
N ILE A 715 -26.60 1.10 -6.84
CA ILE A 715 -27.46 2.11 -7.47
C ILE A 715 -26.58 3.12 -8.22
N LYS A 716 -26.80 3.26 -9.53
CA LYS A 716 -26.13 4.25 -10.38
C LYS A 716 -26.98 5.51 -10.47
N VAL A 717 -26.46 6.64 -10.01
CA VAL A 717 -27.10 7.96 -10.15
C VAL A 717 -26.22 8.84 -11.04
N LYS A 718 -26.76 9.23 -12.18
CA LYS A 718 -26.12 10.13 -13.13
C LYS A 718 -26.59 11.56 -12.85
N VAL A 719 -25.62 12.45 -12.67
CA VAL A 719 -25.83 13.88 -12.44
C VAL A 719 -25.20 14.63 -13.60
N ARG A 720 -26.03 15.31 -14.41
CA ARG A 720 -25.58 16.20 -15.48
C ARG A 720 -25.78 17.64 -15.03
N LEU A 721 -24.73 18.45 -15.11
CA LEU A 721 -24.77 19.84 -14.66
C LEU A 721 -23.83 20.71 -15.49
N GLN A 722 -24.03 22.03 -15.40
CA GLN A 722 -23.09 23.01 -15.94
C GLN A 722 -22.80 24.05 -14.87
N ALA A 723 -21.55 24.06 -14.40
CA ALA A 723 -21.10 25.01 -13.40
C ALA A 723 -20.67 26.32 -14.05
N CYS A 724 -21.10 27.42 -13.44
CA CYS A 724 -20.80 28.77 -13.87
C CYS A 724 -20.35 29.60 -12.66
N SER A 725 -19.54 30.61 -12.95
CA SER A 725 -19.25 31.73 -12.06
C SER A 725 -19.90 32.99 -12.62
N ASP A 726 -19.76 34.13 -11.94
CA ASP A 726 -20.23 35.42 -12.45
C ASP A 726 -19.54 35.87 -13.75
N LYS A 727 -18.46 35.19 -14.18
CA LYS A 727 -17.63 35.59 -15.33
C LYS A 727 -17.63 34.59 -16.47
N LEU A 728 -17.85 33.31 -16.20
CA LEU A 728 -17.75 32.25 -17.21
C LEU A 728 -18.57 31.03 -16.83
N CYS A 729 -19.01 30.28 -17.84
CA CYS A 729 -19.56 28.93 -17.69
C CYS A 729 -18.56 27.90 -18.22
N LEU A 730 -18.41 26.79 -17.49
CA LEU A 730 -17.63 25.64 -17.93
C LEU A 730 -18.44 24.78 -18.90
N LEU A 731 -17.76 23.82 -19.55
CA LEU A 731 -18.46 22.81 -20.34
C LEU A 731 -19.33 21.95 -19.40
N PRO A 732 -20.49 21.47 -19.87
CA PRO A 732 -21.32 20.56 -19.09
C PRO A 732 -20.56 19.30 -18.70
N GLU A 733 -20.77 18.85 -17.47
CA GLU A 733 -20.18 17.64 -16.91
C GLU A 733 -21.28 16.61 -16.66
N THR A 734 -20.92 15.32 -16.74
CA THR A 734 -21.80 14.21 -16.38
C THR A 734 -21.02 13.31 -15.43
N ILE A 735 -21.57 13.11 -14.24
CA ILE A 735 -20.95 12.38 -13.14
C ILE A 735 -21.86 11.20 -12.82
N ILE A 736 -21.30 10.00 -12.76
CA ILE A 736 -22.05 8.78 -12.39
C ILE A 736 -21.58 8.35 -11.00
N LEU A 737 -22.44 8.53 -10.02
CA LEU A 737 -22.22 8.13 -8.63
C LEU A 737 -22.78 6.73 -8.39
N LEU A 738 -22.06 5.93 -7.61
CA LEU A 738 -22.51 4.63 -7.10
C LEU A 738 -22.80 4.73 -5.61
N LEU A 739 -23.85 4.04 -5.18
CA LEU A 739 -24.21 3.83 -3.78
C LEU A 739 -24.54 2.37 -3.51
#